data_AF-A0A1E5VJY4-F1
#
_entry.id   AF-A0A1E5VJY4-F1
#
_cell.length_a   1.000
_cell.length_b   1.000
_cell.length_c   1.000
_cell.angle_alpha   90.00
_cell.angle_beta   90.00
_cell.angle_gamma   90.00
#
_symmetry.space_group_name_H-M   'P 1'
#
loop_
_entity.id
_entity.type
_entity.pdbx_description
1 polymer ?
#
loop_
_entity_poly.entity_id
_entity_poly.type
_entity_poly.pdbx_seq_one_letter_code
_entity_poly.pdbx_strand_id
1 'polypeptide(L)'
;MEDQSPKPIRCKAAVCRAAGEPLTIEEIVVDPPKAYEIRIRIICTSLCHTDISFWKAKGGGEHGGARGGFAAGDTVVPTFLGQCDGCASCASEHNNVCAAVPFVIGPRMRRDGTSRFQDAQGSPLHDLLAVYSFSEYTVVDVNQVVKIGSAVPPKLACLLSCGASTGVGAAWRLAKVEPGSSVAIFGLGPVGLAVAQGAKMCGASKIIGVDLNPGKEEVGKCPFPFVVDARNVLCVDQMQVIVEMTGGGVDYSFECIGVPSVMTDAFRSTKTGSGKTIVLGLGRDTDQVSLPSLELLFGRCVMGSLFGGTKPKTDIPILAEKCMNGELELDGLVTHEVGLREINTAFDLLLQGKSLRFIAFVCPGALASGARSLETGFEPCIFLIKRGGAGIQDLKTCWLTGDTEDCRPWAWYNFTVPMKSYSYEIVTLWYGDPEVLLGATHVPTGVDIYILQQGTTTPASLPWRTRAQNPFDAKLSSSDQFPFRRRAAAVCRAAGEPLAIEEIVVDPPQAYEVRIRIICTSLCHSDVTFWRMKVWLLCPFLSLPAGLLAPALVTLAYKASQVLVLACTLAVILQDFPGIFPRIFGHEAFGVVESVGEHVEEFAAGDAVVPTFLGQCSECVDCRSPRSNMCSKFRFAVRPGMPRDGATRFSDAEGRPLHHFLGVSSFAEYTVVDVNHVVKVNPAMPPSLACLLSCGASTVDPLFVPSGKKFGMTHFINPKELGDKPVSQAIVEMTDGGADYCFECIGLAALMNDAFRSSRDGWGKTIILGVEMHGAPLSISALDILHGKSVIGSMFGGVKPKQDIPILADKYLNKELELDKFITHEVGLKDINEAFDLLLQGKSVRCTIWMDK
;
A
#
# COMPACT_ATOMS: atom_id res chain seq x y z
N MET A 1 3.67 8.64 -65.40
CA MET A 1 3.34 8.28 -64.00
C MET A 1 3.66 9.49 -63.16
N GLU A 2 2.69 10.05 -62.44
CA GLU A 2 3.01 11.02 -61.40
C GLU A 2 3.78 10.31 -60.29
N ASP A 3 4.76 11.01 -59.71
CA ASP A 3 5.50 10.50 -58.57
C ASP A 3 4.57 10.38 -57.35
N GLN A 4 4.25 9.13 -57.00
CA GLN A 4 3.44 8.76 -55.83
C GLN A 4 4.22 8.81 -54.51
N SER A 5 5.47 9.32 -54.51
CA SER A 5 6.21 9.56 -53.28
C SER A 5 5.41 10.48 -52.33
N PRO A 6 5.33 10.13 -51.02
CA PRO A 6 4.68 11.00 -50.06
C PRO A 6 5.48 12.31 -49.94
N LYS A 7 4.80 13.44 -50.17
CA LYS A 7 5.40 14.78 -50.09
C LYS A 7 5.22 15.38 -48.68
N PRO A 8 6.05 16.36 -48.26
CA PRO A 8 5.79 17.14 -47.05
C PRO A 8 4.40 17.81 -47.09
N ILE A 9 3.76 17.95 -45.93
CA ILE A 9 2.44 18.58 -45.77
C ILE A 9 2.61 19.87 -44.96
N ARG A 10 1.98 20.98 -45.39
CA ARG A 10 1.76 22.15 -44.54
C ARG A 10 0.44 22.00 -43.81
N CYS A 11 0.44 22.16 -42.49
CA CYS A 11 -0.76 22.03 -41.67
C CYS A 11 -0.66 22.84 -40.37
N LYS A 12 -1.73 22.89 -39.58
CA LYS A 12 -1.77 23.62 -38.31
C LYS A 12 -1.46 22.72 -37.12
N ALA A 13 -0.74 23.27 -36.15
CA ALA A 13 -0.48 22.65 -34.85
C ALA A 13 -0.52 23.68 -33.72
N ALA A 14 -0.77 23.22 -32.49
CA ALA A 14 -0.58 24.00 -31.29
C ALA A 14 0.85 23.79 -30.76
N VAL A 15 1.68 24.81 -30.88
CA VAL A 15 3.12 24.77 -30.57
C VAL A 15 3.37 25.41 -29.20
N CYS A 16 4.17 24.75 -28.38
CA CYS A 16 4.68 25.31 -27.13
C CYS A 16 6.11 25.82 -27.39
N ARG A 17 6.33 27.14 -27.31
CA ARG A 17 7.64 27.75 -27.59
C ARG A 17 8.56 27.83 -26.35
N ALA A 18 8.02 27.95 -25.14
CA ALA A 18 8.75 27.76 -23.89
C ALA A 18 7.87 27.13 -22.79
N ALA A 19 8.50 26.47 -21.82
CA ALA A 19 7.81 25.75 -20.76
C ALA A 19 6.92 26.69 -19.91
N GLY A 20 5.63 26.38 -19.82
CA GLY A 20 4.62 27.16 -19.12
C GLY A 20 4.04 28.35 -19.89
N GLU A 21 4.44 28.58 -21.14
CA GLU A 21 3.85 29.62 -21.99
C GLU A 21 2.64 29.11 -22.80
N PRO A 22 1.60 29.93 -23.03
CA PRO A 22 0.42 29.52 -23.82
C PRO A 22 0.79 28.98 -25.20
N LEU A 23 0.06 27.95 -25.66
CA LEU A 23 0.32 27.33 -26.96
C LEU A 23 -0.12 28.27 -28.09
N THR A 24 0.74 28.43 -29.09
CA THR A 24 0.48 29.21 -30.32
C THR A 24 -0.05 28.30 -31.42
N ILE A 25 -1.11 28.72 -32.13
CA ILE A 25 -1.57 27.99 -33.33
C ILE A 25 -0.73 28.46 -34.53
N GLU A 26 0.15 27.59 -35.00
CA GLU A 26 1.13 27.89 -36.04
C GLU A 26 0.94 27.01 -37.28
N GLU A 27 1.41 27.48 -38.45
CA GLU A 27 1.61 26.61 -39.61
C GLU A 27 2.97 25.90 -39.49
N ILE A 28 2.96 24.58 -39.59
CA ILE A 28 4.13 23.72 -39.54
C ILE A 28 4.25 22.89 -40.83
N VAL A 29 5.45 22.40 -41.10
CA VAL A 29 5.72 21.42 -42.15
C VAL A 29 5.88 20.04 -41.50
N VAL A 30 5.11 19.06 -42.00
CA VAL A 30 5.17 17.66 -41.59
C VAL A 30 5.79 16.83 -42.71
N ASP A 31 6.99 16.33 -42.46
CA ASP A 31 7.76 15.50 -43.38
C ASP A 31 7.02 14.19 -43.73
N PRO A 32 7.37 13.54 -44.85
CA PRO A 32 6.87 12.19 -45.14
C PRO A 32 7.39 11.15 -44.12
N PRO A 33 6.63 10.07 -43.88
CA PRO A 33 7.08 8.99 -43.02
C PRO A 33 8.28 8.26 -43.64
N LYS A 34 9.28 7.94 -42.83
CA LYS A 34 10.40 7.08 -43.20
C LYS A 34 10.03 5.59 -42.99
N ALA A 35 11.01 4.71 -43.19
CA ALA A 35 10.83 3.28 -42.96
C ALA A 35 10.31 2.99 -41.53
N TYR A 36 9.24 2.19 -41.45
CA TYR A 36 8.53 1.84 -40.20
C TYR A 36 7.83 2.99 -39.46
N GLU A 37 7.61 4.11 -40.15
CA GLU A 37 6.72 5.18 -39.67
C GLU A 37 5.43 5.19 -40.49
N ILE A 38 4.36 5.72 -39.91
CA ILE A 38 3.15 6.10 -40.64
C ILE A 38 2.81 7.56 -40.37
N ARG A 39 2.22 8.24 -41.37
CA ARG A 39 1.69 9.60 -41.22
C ARG A 39 0.18 9.54 -41.05
N ILE A 40 -0.31 10.03 -39.92
CA ILE A 40 -1.72 9.99 -39.50
C ILE A 40 -2.29 11.40 -39.65
N ARG A 41 -3.50 11.50 -40.21
CA ARG A 41 -4.34 12.71 -40.12
C ARG A 41 -5.14 12.63 -38.82
N ILE A 42 -4.98 13.60 -37.92
CA ILE A 42 -5.72 13.61 -36.65
C ILE A 42 -7.14 14.10 -36.88
N ILE A 43 -8.12 13.32 -36.40
CA ILE A 43 -9.54 13.68 -36.41
C ILE A 43 -9.87 14.45 -35.12
N CYS A 44 -9.51 13.87 -33.98
CA CYS A 44 -9.65 14.45 -32.64
C CYS A 44 -8.51 13.98 -31.73
N THR A 45 -8.28 14.72 -30.66
CA THR A 45 -7.28 14.46 -29.62
C THR A 45 -7.85 14.81 -28.24
N SER A 46 -7.29 14.27 -27.15
CA SER A 46 -7.77 14.51 -25.78
C SER A 46 -6.67 15.05 -24.89
N LEU A 47 -7.00 16.05 -24.08
CA LEU A 47 -6.09 16.66 -23.11
C LEU A 47 -6.07 15.91 -21.78
N CYS A 48 -4.89 15.77 -21.17
CA CYS A 48 -4.70 15.16 -19.87
C CYS A 48 -3.69 15.91 -18.98
N HIS A 49 -3.64 15.55 -17.68
CA HIS A 49 -2.70 16.17 -16.74
C HIS A 49 -1.23 15.92 -17.12
N THR A 50 -0.92 14.82 -17.81
CA THR A 50 0.43 14.54 -18.32
C THR A 50 0.89 15.62 -19.32
N ASP A 51 -0.01 16.13 -20.16
CA ASP A 51 0.30 17.25 -21.07
C ASP A 51 0.64 18.52 -20.29
N ILE A 52 -0.11 18.82 -19.21
CA ILE A 52 0.16 19.95 -18.31
C ILE A 52 1.52 19.79 -17.58
N SER A 53 1.85 18.58 -17.13
CA SER A 53 3.11 18.31 -16.45
C SER A 53 4.30 18.53 -17.40
N PHE A 54 4.25 18.00 -18.62
CA PHE A 54 5.31 18.19 -19.61
C PHE A 54 5.36 19.58 -20.22
N TRP A 55 4.23 20.26 -20.36
CA TRP A 55 4.18 21.68 -20.73
C TRP A 55 4.99 22.57 -19.78
N LYS A 56 5.23 22.13 -18.53
CA LYS A 56 6.05 22.83 -17.53
C LYS A 56 7.49 22.30 -17.38
N ALA A 57 7.90 21.28 -18.15
CA ALA A 57 9.15 20.54 -17.97
C ALA A 57 10.26 20.85 -19.01
N LYS A 58 11.49 20.35 -18.79
CA LYS A 58 12.66 20.42 -19.68
C LYS A 58 13.44 19.07 -19.61
N GLY A 59 13.72 18.35 -20.71
CA GLY A 59 14.38 17.00 -20.68
C GLY A 59 14.83 16.46 -22.07
N GLY A 60 15.46 15.25 -22.17
CA GLY A 60 16.26 14.74 -23.35
C GLY A 60 16.48 13.21 -23.54
N GLY A 61 16.26 12.63 -24.77
CA GLY A 61 16.77 11.31 -25.29
C GLY A 61 16.15 9.97 -24.79
N GLU A 62 16.31 8.76 -25.40
CA GLU A 62 16.58 8.32 -26.81
C GLU A 62 16.40 6.76 -27.10
N HIS A 63 16.40 6.33 -28.39
CA HIS A 63 16.61 4.95 -28.99
C HIS A 63 15.55 3.77 -28.99
N GLY A 64 15.51 2.97 -30.10
CA GLY A 64 14.92 1.59 -30.22
C GLY A 64 13.83 1.36 -31.33
N GLY A 65 13.72 0.18 -31.98
CA GLY A 65 12.63 -0.09 -32.99
C GLY A 65 12.33 -1.54 -33.48
N ALA A 66 11.16 -1.77 -34.11
CA ALA A 66 10.67 -3.09 -34.64
C ALA A 66 9.69 -3.03 -35.87
N ARG A 67 9.02 -4.12 -36.29
CA ARG A 67 8.28 -4.21 -37.59
C ARG A 67 6.73 -4.23 -37.49
N GLY A 68 6.03 -3.72 -38.51
CA GLY A 68 4.55 -3.76 -38.64
C GLY A 68 4.08 -3.20 -40.01
N GLY A 69 2.81 -3.41 -40.38
CA GLY A 69 2.25 -2.98 -41.69
C GLY A 69 0.82 -2.42 -41.59
N PHE A 70 0.55 -1.36 -42.36
CA PHE A 70 -0.70 -0.57 -42.37
C PHE A 70 -1.06 -0.12 -43.79
N ALA A 71 -2.32 0.24 -44.05
CA ALA A 71 -2.78 0.77 -45.34
C ALA A 71 -3.31 2.22 -45.21
N ALA A 72 -3.22 2.99 -46.31
CA ALA A 72 -3.80 4.33 -46.36
C ALA A 72 -5.34 4.25 -46.28
N GLY A 73 -5.94 5.07 -45.40
CA GLY A 73 -7.38 5.06 -45.13
C GLY A 73 -7.80 4.24 -43.91
N ASP A 74 -6.89 3.49 -43.28
CA ASP A 74 -7.16 2.79 -42.02
C ASP A 74 -7.50 3.76 -40.88
N THR A 75 -8.53 3.43 -40.09
CA THR A 75 -8.81 4.13 -38.81
C THR A 75 -7.87 3.60 -37.74
N VAL A 76 -7.17 4.51 -37.05
CA VAL A 76 -6.07 4.17 -36.13
C VAL A 76 -6.08 5.00 -34.86
N VAL A 77 -5.55 4.42 -33.78
CA VAL A 77 -5.28 5.07 -32.49
C VAL A 77 -3.77 5.04 -32.25
N PRO A 78 -3.08 6.19 -32.22
CA PRO A 78 -1.69 6.24 -31.80
C PRO A 78 -1.59 6.13 -30.26
N THR A 79 -0.55 5.47 -29.77
CA THR A 79 -0.32 5.22 -28.33
C THR A 79 1.12 5.56 -27.95
N PHE A 80 1.31 6.20 -26.79
CA PHE A 80 2.66 6.54 -26.31
C PHE A 80 3.51 5.28 -26.05
N LEU A 81 2.87 4.20 -25.60
CA LEU A 81 3.50 2.90 -25.42
C LEU A 81 3.48 2.11 -26.74
N GLY A 82 4.61 1.50 -27.09
CA GLY A 82 4.73 0.63 -28.26
C GLY A 82 4.45 -0.84 -27.95
N GLN A 83 4.06 -1.61 -28.97
CA GLN A 83 3.97 -3.07 -28.92
C GLN A 83 4.53 -3.64 -30.22
N CYS A 84 5.60 -4.44 -30.15
CA CYS A 84 6.28 -5.01 -31.33
C CYS A 84 5.91 -6.46 -31.65
N ASP A 85 5.18 -7.13 -30.75
CA ASP A 85 4.73 -8.53 -30.86
C ASP A 85 5.85 -9.60 -30.91
N GLY A 86 7.12 -9.21 -31.06
CA GLY A 86 8.27 -10.12 -31.21
C GLY A 86 9.31 -10.12 -30.10
N CYS A 87 9.28 -9.19 -29.14
CA CYS A 87 10.23 -9.18 -28.01
C CYS A 87 9.70 -9.95 -26.79
N ALA A 88 10.60 -10.40 -25.91
CA ALA A 88 10.25 -11.14 -24.68
C ALA A 88 9.21 -10.40 -23.82
N SER A 89 9.32 -9.07 -23.68
CA SER A 89 8.31 -8.26 -22.98
C SER A 89 6.93 -8.33 -23.62
N CYS A 90 6.84 -8.30 -24.96
CA CYS A 90 5.55 -8.40 -25.65
C CYS A 90 4.96 -9.81 -25.56
N ALA A 91 5.80 -10.85 -25.51
CA ALA A 91 5.38 -12.23 -25.31
C ALA A 91 4.90 -12.51 -23.85
N SER A 92 5.52 -11.89 -22.85
CA SER A 92 5.17 -12.06 -21.43
C SER A 92 3.76 -11.55 -21.11
N GLU A 93 2.93 -12.35 -20.44
CA GLU A 93 1.62 -11.89 -19.92
C GLU A 93 1.73 -10.90 -18.76
N HIS A 94 2.92 -10.73 -18.19
CA HIS A 94 3.15 -9.92 -16.98
C HIS A 94 3.76 -8.54 -17.27
N ASN A 95 4.02 -8.23 -18.54
CA ASN A 95 4.60 -6.94 -18.93
C ASN A 95 3.90 -6.38 -20.19
N ASN A 96 3.80 -5.06 -20.28
CA ASN A 96 3.39 -4.32 -21.47
C ASN A 96 4.47 -3.33 -21.97
N VAL A 97 5.55 -3.11 -21.22
CA VAL A 97 6.68 -2.24 -21.60
C VAL A 97 7.55 -2.96 -22.63
N CYS A 98 7.34 -2.62 -23.91
CA CYS A 98 8.03 -3.22 -25.04
C CYS A 98 9.55 -2.92 -25.05
N ALA A 99 10.38 -3.93 -24.83
CA ALA A 99 11.85 -3.78 -24.90
C ALA A 99 12.38 -3.32 -26.28
N ALA A 100 11.64 -3.54 -27.37
CA ALA A 100 12.06 -3.12 -28.71
C ALA A 100 11.59 -1.70 -29.09
N VAL A 101 10.67 -1.10 -28.31
CA VAL A 101 10.18 0.27 -28.47
C VAL A 101 9.95 0.81 -27.05
N PRO A 102 11.04 1.10 -26.31
CA PRO A 102 10.96 1.45 -24.91
C PRO A 102 10.19 2.76 -24.71
N PHE A 103 9.58 2.92 -23.53
CA PHE A 103 9.01 4.20 -23.14
C PHE A 103 10.14 5.16 -22.76
N VAL A 104 10.19 6.33 -23.39
CA VAL A 104 11.31 7.26 -23.33
C VAL A 104 10.79 8.70 -23.25
N ILE A 105 11.38 9.50 -22.36
CA ILE A 105 10.96 10.89 -22.09
C ILE A 105 12.07 11.87 -22.51
N GLY A 106 11.98 12.39 -23.74
CA GLY A 106 12.78 13.53 -24.21
C GLY A 106 12.81 13.70 -25.74
N PRO A 107 13.30 14.82 -26.30
CA PRO A 107 13.57 15.00 -27.72
C PRO A 107 14.35 13.82 -28.30
N ARG A 108 14.11 13.56 -29.60
CA ARG A 108 14.64 12.42 -30.36
C ARG A 108 13.93 11.08 -30.08
N MET A 109 12.61 11.11 -29.81
CA MET A 109 11.77 9.90 -29.57
C MET A 109 11.56 8.97 -30.77
N ARG A 110 12.04 9.34 -31.96
CA ARG A 110 11.96 8.51 -33.17
C ARG A 110 13.21 7.64 -33.29
N ARG A 111 13.10 6.51 -33.99
CA ARG A 111 14.21 5.54 -34.18
C ARG A 111 15.52 6.16 -34.66
N ASP A 112 15.42 7.15 -35.55
CA ASP A 112 16.56 7.82 -36.16
C ASP A 112 16.99 9.10 -35.43
N GLY A 113 16.36 9.41 -34.30
CA GLY A 113 16.61 10.60 -33.49
C GLY A 113 16.31 11.94 -34.17
N THR A 114 15.66 11.95 -35.33
CA THR A 114 15.31 13.20 -36.03
C THR A 114 13.85 13.59 -35.78
N SER A 115 13.48 14.85 -36.04
CA SER A 115 12.06 15.25 -36.04
C SER A 115 11.39 14.96 -37.40
N ARG A 116 10.06 15.03 -37.44
CA ARG A 116 9.25 15.13 -38.68
C ARG A 116 8.53 16.47 -38.78
N PHE A 117 8.73 17.35 -37.82
CA PHE A 117 8.02 18.61 -37.69
C PHE A 117 9.02 19.77 -37.77
N GLN A 118 8.72 20.74 -38.61
CA GLN A 118 9.49 21.95 -38.78
C GLN A 118 8.53 23.14 -38.70
N ASP A 119 8.94 24.27 -38.15
CA ASP A 119 8.17 25.51 -38.26
C ASP A 119 8.24 26.09 -39.68
N ALA A 120 7.47 27.15 -39.94
CA ALA A 120 7.41 27.79 -41.26
C ALA A 120 8.77 28.31 -41.76
N GLN A 121 9.76 28.45 -40.88
CA GLN A 121 11.14 28.88 -41.15
C GLN A 121 12.11 27.71 -41.37
N GLY A 122 11.65 26.45 -41.19
CA GLY A 122 12.47 25.24 -41.34
C GLY A 122 13.20 24.81 -40.05
N SER A 123 12.89 25.43 -38.90
CA SER A 123 13.49 25.06 -37.61
C SER A 123 12.80 23.80 -37.08
N PRO A 124 13.55 22.79 -36.58
CA PRO A 124 12.95 21.56 -36.08
C PRO A 124 12.13 21.81 -34.80
N LEU A 125 10.90 21.31 -34.78
CA LEU A 125 10.07 21.23 -33.58
C LEU A 125 10.28 19.87 -32.91
N HIS A 126 10.12 19.79 -31.59
CA HIS A 126 10.37 18.58 -30.81
C HIS A 126 9.08 17.89 -30.37
N ASP A 127 9.07 16.57 -30.55
CA ASP A 127 7.96 15.68 -30.19
C ASP A 127 7.77 15.59 -28.67
N LEU A 128 6.56 15.20 -28.25
CA LEU A 128 6.20 14.83 -26.88
C LEU A 128 5.48 13.46 -26.90
N LEU A 129 5.97 12.54 -26.05
CA LEU A 129 5.50 11.15 -25.89
C LEU A 129 5.25 10.39 -27.21
N ALA A 130 6.08 10.66 -28.23
CA ALA A 130 6.09 10.04 -29.57
C ALA A 130 4.80 10.11 -30.41
N VAL A 131 3.72 10.73 -29.92
CA VAL A 131 2.39 10.76 -30.57
C VAL A 131 2.06 12.12 -31.21
N TYR A 132 2.37 13.23 -30.53
CA TYR A 132 2.16 14.62 -30.99
C TYR A 132 0.79 14.92 -31.64
N SER A 133 -0.28 14.69 -30.88
CA SER A 133 -1.67 14.74 -31.37
C SER A 133 -2.31 16.14 -31.44
N PHE A 134 -1.64 17.21 -30.97
CA PHE A 134 -2.12 18.60 -31.10
C PHE A 134 -1.77 19.23 -32.46
N SER A 135 -1.89 18.45 -33.53
CA SER A 135 -1.56 18.80 -34.92
C SER A 135 -2.56 18.15 -35.87
N GLU A 136 -2.88 18.80 -36.99
CA GLU A 136 -3.69 18.22 -38.07
C GLU A 136 -3.09 16.94 -38.66
N TYR A 137 -1.75 16.82 -38.66
CA TYR A 137 -1.03 15.62 -39.04
C TYR A 137 0.09 15.31 -38.05
N THR A 138 0.27 14.02 -37.75
CA THR A 138 1.41 13.50 -37.01
C THR A 138 2.10 12.38 -37.80
N VAL A 139 3.33 12.06 -37.44
CA VAL A 139 4.04 10.85 -37.91
C VAL A 139 4.39 10.04 -36.67
N VAL A 140 4.22 8.72 -36.68
CA VAL A 140 4.47 7.85 -35.51
C VAL A 140 5.04 6.50 -35.92
N ASP A 141 5.60 5.75 -34.97
CA ASP A 141 6.12 4.40 -35.18
C ASP A 141 4.99 3.39 -35.43
N VAL A 142 5.17 2.44 -36.37
CA VAL A 142 4.21 1.34 -36.63
C VAL A 142 3.84 0.49 -35.40
N ASN A 143 4.66 0.51 -34.34
CA ASN A 143 4.40 -0.23 -33.09
C ASN A 143 3.64 0.60 -32.06
N GLN A 144 3.59 1.91 -32.22
CA GLN A 144 2.85 2.88 -31.40
C GLN A 144 1.49 3.22 -32.03
N VAL A 145 0.93 2.27 -32.80
CA VAL A 145 -0.33 2.44 -33.51
C VAL A 145 -1.16 1.17 -33.41
N VAL A 146 -2.44 1.37 -33.10
CA VAL A 146 -3.46 0.33 -33.10
C VAL A 146 -4.45 0.59 -34.22
N LYS A 147 -4.72 -0.41 -35.05
CA LYS A 147 -5.80 -0.37 -36.04
C LYS A 147 -7.12 -0.70 -35.34
N ILE A 148 -8.14 0.11 -35.58
CA ILE A 148 -9.49 -0.07 -35.01
C ILE A 148 -10.55 -0.12 -36.10
N GLY A 149 -11.72 -0.67 -35.80
CA GLY A 149 -12.85 -0.68 -36.72
C GLY A 149 -13.35 0.74 -36.99
N SER A 150 -13.65 1.07 -38.25
CA SER A 150 -14.16 2.39 -38.66
C SER A 150 -15.53 2.76 -38.09
N ALA A 151 -16.24 1.81 -37.48
CA ALA A 151 -17.48 2.02 -36.75
C ALA A 151 -17.27 2.55 -35.31
N VAL A 152 -16.05 2.50 -34.77
CA VAL A 152 -15.75 3.02 -33.42
C VAL A 152 -15.75 4.55 -33.46
N PRO A 153 -16.56 5.25 -32.63
CA PRO A 153 -16.58 6.70 -32.58
C PRO A 153 -15.19 7.29 -32.31
N PRO A 154 -14.73 8.31 -33.06
CA PRO A 154 -13.41 8.93 -32.86
C PRO A 154 -13.19 9.41 -31.41
N LYS A 155 -14.23 9.92 -30.75
CA LYS A 155 -14.18 10.32 -29.34
C LYS A 155 -13.76 9.19 -28.40
N LEU A 156 -14.30 8.00 -28.61
CA LEU A 156 -14.05 6.81 -27.81
C LEU A 156 -12.66 6.24 -28.10
N ALA A 157 -12.32 6.13 -29.38
CA ALA A 157 -11.00 5.75 -29.86
C ALA A 157 -9.90 6.63 -29.24
N CYS A 158 -10.15 7.93 -29.12
CA CYS A 158 -9.24 8.88 -28.48
C CYS A 158 -9.05 8.61 -26.98
N LEU A 159 -10.12 8.37 -26.21
CA LEU A 159 -10.03 8.06 -24.77
C LEU A 159 -9.19 6.80 -24.49
N LEU A 160 -9.30 5.80 -25.35
CA LEU A 160 -8.57 4.52 -25.26
C LEU A 160 -7.06 4.65 -25.55
N SER A 161 -6.57 5.79 -26.05
CA SER A 161 -5.13 6.02 -26.27
C SER A 161 -4.32 6.26 -24.98
N CYS A 162 -5.00 6.62 -23.89
CA CYS A 162 -4.37 7.02 -22.63
C CYS A 162 -5.27 6.63 -21.43
N GLY A 163 -5.68 7.60 -20.60
CA GLY A 163 -6.15 7.34 -19.23
C GLY A 163 -7.34 6.40 -19.05
N ALA A 164 -8.20 6.21 -20.07
CA ALA A 164 -9.30 5.24 -19.95
C ALA A 164 -8.78 3.80 -19.97
N SER A 165 -7.91 3.47 -20.94
CA SER A 165 -7.21 2.20 -20.98
C SER A 165 -6.28 2.02 -19.78
N THR A 166 -5.62 3.07 -19.31
CA THR A 166 -4.84 3.01 -18.06
C THR A 166 -5.70 2.56 -16.87
N GLY A 167 -6.85 3.20 -16.63
CA GLY A 167 -7.70 2.86 -15.48
C GLY A 167 -8.36 1.48 -15.60
N VAL A 168 -8.96 1.19 -16.76
CA VAL A 168 -9.64 -0.09 -16.98
C VAL A 168 -8.64 -1.25 -16.97
N GLY A 169 -7.49 -1.09 -17.65
CA GLY A 169 -6.41 -2.05 -17.64
C GLY A 169 -5.84 -2.27 -16.24
N ALA A 170 -5.67 -1.21 -15.44
CA ALA A 170 -5.17 -1.35 -14.09
C ALA A 170 -6.02 -2.30 -13.22
N ALA A 171 -7.35 -2.23 -13.34
CA ALA A 171 -8.25 -3.16 -12.65
C ALA A 171 -8.29 -4.55 -13.31
N TRP A 172 -8.40 -4.61 -14.64
CA TRP A 172 -8.65 -5.84 -15.40
C TRP A 172 -7.41 -6.68 -15.70
N ARG A 173 -6.33 -6.05 -16.20
CA ARG A 173 -5.08 -6.69 -16.60
C ARG A 173 -4.07 -6.78 -15.45
N LEU A 174 -3.82 -5.67 -14.76
CA LEU A 174 -2.72 -5.54 -13.79
C LEU A 174 -3.09 -6.10 -12.42
N ALA A 175 -4.08 -5.50 -11.75
CA ALA A 175 -4.56 -5.95 -10.45
C ALA A 175 -5.21 -7.34 -10.52
N LYS A 176 -5.92 -7.59 -11.63
CA LYS A 176 -6.86 -8.70 -11.81
C LYS A 176 -7.85 -8.72 -10.64
N VAL A 177 -8.69 -7.69 -10.57
CA VAL A 177 -9.72 -7.55 -9.53
C VAL A 177 -10.63 -8.77 -9.57
N GLU A 178 -10.79 -9.45 -8.42
CA GLU A 178 -11.60 -10.65 -8.31
C GLU A 178 -13.09 -10.29 -8.06
N PRO A 179 -14.06 -11.03 -8.64
CA PRO A 179 -15.48 -10.83 -8.34
C PRO A 179 -15.75 -10.87 -6.84
N GLY A 180 -16.60 -9.97 -6.36
CA GLY A 180 -16.91 -9.81 -4.93
C GLY A 180 -15.93 -8.93 -4.15
N SER A 181 -14.79 -8.53 -4.72
CA SER A 181 -13.76 -7.74 -4.02
C SER A 181 -14.22 -6.33 -3.63
N SER A 182 -13.59 -5.79 -2.60
CA SER A 182 -13.65 -4.38 -2.23
C SER A 182 -12.47 -3.58 -2.81
N VAL A 183 -12.75 -2.38 -3.31
CA VAL A 183 -11.80 -1.52 -4.02
C VAL A 183 -11.84 -0.10 -3.44
N ALA A 184 -10.68 0.53 -3.24
CA ALA A 184 -10.57 1.98 -2.98
C ALA A 184 -9.85 2.69 -4.13
N ILE A 185 -10.27 3.91 -4.47
CA ILE A 185 -9.74 4.69 -5.58
C ILE A 185 -9.44 6.11 -5.09
N PHE A 186 -8.16 6.45 -5.08
CA PHE A 186 -7.64 7.75 -4.65
C PHE A 186 -7.45 8.64 -5.88
N GLY A 187 -8.26 9.68 -5.99
CA GLY A 187 -8.31 10.61 -7.12
C GLY A 187 -9.37 10.23 -8.16
N LEU A 188 -10.51 10.94 -8.14
CA LEU A 188 -11.66 10.73 -9.03
C LEU A 188 -11.56 11.57 -10.31
N GLY A 189 -10.35 11.65 -10.86
CA GLY A 189 -10.09 12.09 -12.23
C GLY A 189 -10.42 11.01 -13.27
N PRO A 190 -10.17 11.26 -14.57
CA PRO A 190 -10.51 10.32 -15.64
C PRO A 190 -9.91 8.92 -15.48
N VAL A 191 -8.70 8.82 -14.90
CA VAL A 191 -8.04 7.53 -14.64
C VAL A 191 -8.77 6.78 -13.51
N GLY A 192 -9.05 7.44 -12.38
CA GLY A 192 -9.78 6.81 -11.27
C GLY A 192 -11.21 6.41 -11.62
N LEU A 193 -11.93 7.22 -12.39
CA LEU A 193 -13.26 6.85 -12.91
C LEU A 193 -13.18 5.65 -13.87
N ALA A 194 -12.13 5.56 -14.70
CA ALA A 194 -11.87 4.40 -15.53
C ALA A 194 -11.47 3.15 -14.72
N VAL A 195 -10.73 3.30 -13.62
CA VAL A 195 -10.50 2.22 -12.63
C VAL A 195 -11.82 1.74 -12.06
N ALA A 196 -12.74 2.65 -11.68
CA ALA A 196 -14.04 2.30 -11.14
C ALA A 196 -14.87 1.47 -12.13
N GLN A 197 -14.83 1.82 -13.42
CA GLN A 197 -15.47 1.01 -14.46
C GLN A 197 -14.77 -0.33 -14.69
N GLY A 198 -13.44 -0.38 -14.70
CA GLY A 198 -12.69 -1.64 -14.79
C GLY A 198 -12.97 -2.58 -13.61
N ALA A 199 -13.05 -2.05 -12.39
CA ALA A 199 -13.39 -2.80 -11.18
C ALA A 199 -14.83 -3.33 -11.23
N LYS A 200 -15.79 -2.52 -11.70
CA LYS A 200 -17.17 -2.95 -11.94
C LYS A 200 -17.26 -4.04 -13.02
N MET A 201 -16.52 -3.89 -14.13
CA MET A 201 -16.42 -4.89 -15.20
C MET A 201 -15.84 -6.23 -14.68
N CYS A 202 -14.96 -6.17 -13.67
CA CYS A 202 -14.43 -7.36 -12.99
C CYS A 202 -15.34 -7.91 -11.87
N GLY A 203 -16.49 -7.28 -11.59
CA GLY A 203 -17.46 -7.74 -10.59
C GLY A 203 -17.14 -7.37 -9.15
N ALA A 204 -16.40 -6.29 -8.89
CA ALA A 204 -16.19 -5.77 -7.53
C ALA A 204 -17.52 -5.45 -6.82
N SER A 205 -17.65 -5.79 -5.54
CA SER A 205 -18.89 -5.62 -4.76
C SER A 205 -19.01 -4.25 -4.07
N LYS A 206 -17.87 -3.61 -3.78
CA LYS A 206 -17.78 -2.32 -3.09
C LYS A 206 -16.65 -1.52 -3.73
N ILE A 207 -16.95 -0.33 -4.25
CA ILE A 207 -15.99 0.55 -4.93
C ILE A 207 -16.05 1.91 -4.23
N ILE A 208 -14.99 2.26 -3.50
CA ILE A 208 -14.91 3.44 -2.64
C ILE A 208 -14.10 4.52 -3.34
N GLY A 209 -14.73 5.66 -3.63
CA GLY A 209 -14.05 6.84 -4.14
C GLY A 209 -13.51 7.75 -3.02
N VAL A 210 -12.29 8.26 -3.18
CA VAL A 210 -11.62 9.21 -2.28
C VAL A 210 -11.07 10.37 -3.11
N ASP A 211 -11.56 11.60 -2.89
CA ASP A 211 -11.09 12.82 -3.55
C ASP A 211 -11.27 14.04 -2.62
N LEU A 212 -10.37 15.01 -2.70
CA LEU A 212 -10.48 16.27 -1.95
C LEU A 212 -11.61 17.17 -2.48
N ASN A 213 -11.99 17.03 -3.74
CA ASN A 213 -13.04 17.82 -4.37
C ASN A 213 -14.40 17.10 -4.28
N PRO A 214 -15.35 17.58 -3.46
CA PRO A 214 -16.66 16.97 -3.31
C PRO A 214 -17.54 17.06 -4.57
N GLY A 215 -17.27 18.00 -5.48
CA GLY A 215 -17.98 18.07 -6.76
C GLY A 215 -17.72 16.84 -7.64
N LYS A 216 -16.67 16.05 -7.34
CA LYS A 216 -16.44 14.74 -7.95
C LYS A 216 -17.37 13.65 -7.41
N GLU A 217 -18.09 13.88 -6.30
CA GLU A 217 -19.04 12.92 -5.74
C GLU A 217 -20.27 12.74 -6.65
N GLU A 218 -20.86 13.82 -7.19
CA GLU A 218 -21.99 13.73 -8.12
C GLU A 218 -21.59 13.10 -9.46
N VAL A 219 -20.41 13.48 -9.96
CA VAL A 219 -19.78 12.89 -11.16
C VAL A 219 -19.48 11.39 -10.94
N GLY A 220 -19.05 11.04 -9.73
CA GLY A 220 -18.77 9.68 -9.28
C GLY A 220 -19.97 8.94 -8.67
N LYS A 221 -21.20 9.47 -8.76
CA LYS A 221 -22.43 8.78 -8.31
C LYS A 221 -23.12 8.00 -9.43
N CYS A 222 -22.75 8.23 -10.68
CA CYS A 222 -23.35 7.58 -11.85
C CYS A 222 -22.57 6.33 -12.31
N PRO A 223 -23.11 5.10 -12.18
CA PRO A 223 -23.97 4.56 -11.13
C PRO A 223 -23.09 3.76 -10.13
N PHE A 224 -22.67 4.39 -9.03
CA PHE A 224 -21.72 3.80 -8.08
C PHE A 224 -22.25 3.79 -6.64
N PRO A 225 -22.16 2.66 -5.92
CA PRO A 225 -22.46 2.61 -4.50
C PRO A 225 -21.23 2.99 -3.66
N PHE A 226 -21.35 4.10 -2.91
CA PHE A 226 -20.45 4.60 -1.85
C PHE A 226 -19.19 5.39 -2.28
N VAL A 227 -19.29 6.72 -2.24
CA VAL A 227 -18.14 7.65 -2.19
C VAL A 227 -17.94 8.11 -0.74
N VAL A 228 -16.70 8.32 -0.29
CA VAL A 228 -16.40 8.91 1.03
C VAL A 228 -16.10 10.41 0.86
N ASP A 229 -16.91 11.29 1.45
CA ASP A 229 -16.67 12.75 1.43
C ASP A 229 -15.45 13.09 2.30
N ALA A 230 -14.32 13.40 1.66
CA ALA A 230 -13.07 13.70 2.33
C ALA A 230 -13.09 14.99 3.18
N ARG A 231 -14.10 15.87 3.02
CA ARG A 231 -14.13 17.18 3.70
C ARG A 231 -14.38 17.10 5.21
N ASN A 232 -15.14 16.10 5.66
CA ASN A 232 -15.44 15.92 7.09
C ASN A 232 -14.38 15.10 7.84
N VAL A 233 -13.28 14.75 7.18
CA VAL A 233 -12.26 13.83 7.69
C VAL A 233 -10.94 14.54 8.00
N LEU A 234 -10.90 15.89 7.99
CA LEU A 234 -9.70 16.66 8.39
C LEU A 234 -9.33 16.52 9.89
N CYS A 235 -10.14 15.82 10.69
CA CYS A 235 -9.91 15.52 12.11
C CYS A 235 -9.91 14.02 12.44
N VAL A 236 -10.02 13.13 11.45
CA VAL A 236 -10.06 11.67 11.62
C VAL A 236 -9.10 11.04 10.59
N ASP A 237 -8.49 9.90 10.91
CA ASP A 237 -7.66 9.19 9.92
C ASP A 237 -8.55 8.60 8.81
N GLN A 238 -8.42 9.10 7.57
CA GLN A 238 -9.15 8.58 6.40
C GLN A 238 -8.93 7.07 6.21
N MET A 239 -7.74 6.55 6.56
CA MET A 239 -7.40 5.15 6.38
C MET A 239 -8.11 4.29 7.41
N GLN A 240 -8.20 4.78 8.65
CA GLN A 240 -8.99 4.15 9.69
C GLN A 240 -10.48 4.05 9.28
N VAL A 241 -11.05 5.10 8.68
CA VAL A 241 -12.44 5.07 8.15
C VAL A 241 -12.61 3.99 7.08
N ILE A 242 -11.70 3.89 6.11
CA ILE A 242 -11.76 2.84 5.07
C ILE A 242 -11.62 1.45 5.69
N VAL A 243 -10.68 1.26 6.62
CA VAL A 243 -10.43 0.00 7.32
C VAL A 243 -11.65 -0.44 8.12
N GLU A 244 -12.31 0.47 8.83
CA GLU A 244 -13.54 0.19 9.59
C GLU A 244 -14.72 -0.14 8.66
N MET A 245 -14.95 0.65 7.60
CA MET A 245 -16.02 0.43 6.61
C MET A 245 -15.90 -0.88 5.81
N THR A 246 -14.73 -1.53 5.86
CA THR A 246 -14.41 -2.75 5.12
C THR A 246 -14.12 -3.95 6.03
N GLY A 247 -14.04 -3.77 7.34
CA GLY A 247 -13.75 -4.83 8.31
C GLY A 247 -12.28 -5.27 8.35
N GLY A 248 -11.35 -4.41 7.92
CA GLY A 248 -9.91 -4.70 7.93
C GLY A 248 -9.10 -4.13 6.76
N GLY A 249 -9.69 -3.32 5.89
CA GLY A 249 -9.09 -2.75 4.68
C GLY A 249 -9.74 -3.25 3.39
N VAL A 250 -9.43 -2.60 2.26
CA VAL A 250 -9.86 -3.05 0.92
C VAL A 250 -8.97 -4.16 0.35
N ASP A 251 -9.53 -4.97 -0.54
CA ASP A 251 -8.76 -6.02 -1.25
C ASP A 251 -7.78 -5.41 -2.27
N TYR A 252 -8.16 -4.27 -2.87
CA TYR A 252 -7.35 -3.51 -3.81
C TYR A 252 -7.50 -2.00 -3.56
N SER A 253 -6.40 -1.25 -3.63
CA SER A 253 -6.42 0.21 -3.70
C SER A 253 -5.72 0.70 -4.97
N PHE A 254 -6.17 1.83 -5.50
CA PHE A 254 -5.62 2.45 -6.71
C PHE A 254 -5.28 3.91 -6.44
N GLU A 255 -4.00 4.29 -6.54
CA GLU A 255 -3.56 5.67 -6.50
C GLU A 255 -3.54 6.25 -7.92
N CYS A 256 -4.33 7.31 -8.14
CA CYS A 256 -4.53 7.92 -9.45
C CYS A 256 -4.19 9.43 -9.47
N ILE A 257 -3.33 9.90 -8.55
CA ILE A 257 -3.03 11.34 -8.37
C ILE A 257 -1.56 11.65 -8.67
N GLY A 258 -0.63 10.88 -8.10
CA GLY A 258 0.81 11.11 -8.19
C GLY A 258 1.41 11.76 -6.93
N VAL A 259 0.83 11.53 -5.75
CA VAL A 259 1.29 12.13 -4.49
C VAL A 259 1.81 11.04 -3.53
N PRO A 260 3.11 11.05 -3.14
CA PRO A 260 3.69 9.96 -2.34
C PRO A 260 3.01 9.66 -1.01
N SER A 261 2.52 10.66 -0.29
CA SER A 261 1.76 10.42 0.95
C SER A 261 0.45 9.66 0.66
N VAL A 262 -0.23 10.00 -0.44
CA VAL A 262 -1.45 9.30 -0.86
C VAL A 262 -1.16 7.90 -1.37
N MET A 263 0.04 7.63 -1.91
CA MET A 263 0.48 6.26 -2.22
C MET A 263 0.69 5.43 -0.94
N THR A 264 1.27 6.02 0.11
CA THR A 264 1.38 5.40 1.44
C THR A 264 0.01 5.17 2.08
N ASP A 265 -0.91 6.13 1.97
CA ASP A 265 -2.27 6.01 2.47
C ASP A 265 -3.04 4.92 1.72
N ALA A 266 -2.99 4.92 0.38
CA ALA A 266 -3.55 3.87 -0.46
C ALA A 266 -3.01 2.49 -0.04
N PHE A 267 -1.73 2.36 0.30
CA PHE A 267 -1.16 1.15 0.87
C PHE A 267 -1.80 0.75 2.21
N ARG A 268 -1.90 1.68 3.16
CA ARG A 268 -2.50 1.46 4.49
C ARG A 268 -3.98 1.09 4.43
N SER A 269 -4.71 1.62 3.45
CA SER A 269 -6.13 1.30 3.23
C SER A 269 -6.39 -0.18 2.90
N THR A 270 -5.37 -0.93 2.46
CA THR A 270 -5.52 -2.32 2.03
C THR A 270 -5.47 -3.33 3.18
N LYS A 271 -6.09 -4.50 2.98
CA LYS A 271 -6.05 -5.61 3.93
C LYS A 271 -4.63 -6.08 4.20
N THR A 272 -4.32 -6.23 5.49
CA THR A 272 -3.17 -7.04 5.92
C THR A 272 -3.30 -8.44 5.32
N GLY A 273 -2.20 -9.00 4.82
CA GLY A 273 -2.10 -10.39 4.40
C GLY A 273 -2.36 -10.66 2.91
N SER A 274 -3.16 -9.85 2.22
CA SER A 274 -3.50 -10.08 0.79
C SER A 274 -3.84 -8.84 -0.03
N GLY A 275 -3.78 -7.66 0.59
CA GLY A 275 -4.12 -6.37 -0.03
C GLY A 275 -3.10 -5.95 -1.08
N LYS A 276 -3.60 -5.44 -2.22
CA LYS A 276 -2.78 -4.94 -3.33
C LYS A 276 -3.00 -3.45 -3.56
N THR A 277 -1.90 -2.70 -3.65
CA THR A 277 -1.89 -1.27 -3.96
C THR A 277 -1.36 -1.08 -5.36
N ILE A 278 -2.13 -0.41 -6.21
CA ILE A 278 -1.80 -0.15 -7.60
C ILE A 278 -1.52 1.35 -7.76
N VAL A 279 -0.28 1.71 -8.03
CA VAL A 279 0.14 3.09 -8.31
C VAL A 279 0.00 3.35 -9.81
N LEU A 280 -0.77 4.38 -10.17
CA LEU A 280 -0.99 4.87 -11.54
C LEU A 280 -0.66 6.36 -11.70
N GLY A 281 -0.70 7.12 -10.59
CA GLY A 281 -0.42 8.56 -10.60
C GLY A 281 1.05 8.87 -10.88
N LEU A 282 1.28 9.81 -11.80
CA LEU A 282 2.62 10.29 -12.17
C LEU A 282 3.09 11.35 -11.16
N GLY A 283 3.93 10.93 -10.21
CA GLY A 283 4.73 11.83 -9.38
C GLY A 283 5.88 12.49 -10.15
N ARG A 284 6.73 13.22 -9.45
CA ARG A 284 8.01 13.75 -9.98
C ARG A 284 9.07 12.64 -9.96
N ASP A 285 10.08 12.76 -10.82
CA ASP A 285 11.19 11.78 -10.91
C ASP A 285 11.95 11.60 -9.56
N THR A 286 11.92 12.60 -8.69
CA THR A 286 12.52 12.56 -7.35
C THR A 286 11.66 11.91 -6.27
N ASP A 287 10.37 11.69 -6.53
CA ASP A 287 9.39 11.35 -5.50
C ASP A 287 9.56 9.92 -4.98
N GLN A 288 9.64 9.79 -3.65
CA GLN A 288 9.82 8.52 -2.95
C GLN A 288 8.57 8.15 -2.14
N VAL A 289 8.03 6.96 -2.37
CA VAL A 289 6.95 6.35 -1.59
C VAL A 289 7.52 5.73 -0.33
N SER A 290 7.00 6.13 0.83
CA SER A 290 7.45 5.64 2.14
C SER A 290 6.49 4.55 2.64
N LEU A 291 6.96 3.30 2.67
CA LEU A 291 6.18 2.13 3.05
C LEU A 291 6.63 1.63 4.44
N PRO A 292 5.75 1.60 5.45
CA PRO A 292 6.06 1.03 6.76
C PRO A 292 6.43 -0.46 6.66
N SER A 293 7.71 -0.77 6.87
CA SER A 293 8.31 -2.08 6.56
C SER A 293 7.63 -3.26 7.26
N LEU A 294 7.16 -3.07 8.50
CA LEU A 294 6.42 -4.09 9.25
C LEU A 294 4.99 -4.30 8.71
N GLU A 295 4.29 -3.22 8.34
CA GLU A 295 2.95 -3.32 7.71
C GLU A 295 3.00 -3.96 6.32
N LEU A 296 4.15 -3.82 5.64
CA LEU A 296 4.45 -4.42 4.34
C LEU A 296 4.72 -5.92 4.51
N LEU A 297 5.65 -6.28 5.41
CA LEU A 297 6.00 -7.67 5.77
C LEU A 297 4.77 -8.54 6.04
N PHE A 298 3.72 -7.96 6.62
CA PHE A 298 2.45 -8.63 6.90
C PHE A 298 1.60 -8.92 5.64
N GLY A 299 2.19 -9.22 4.47
CA GLY A 299 1.47 -9.72 3.29
C GLY A 299 0.85 -8.66 2.38
N ARG A 300 1.19 -7.38 2.51
CA ARG A 300 0.74 -6.34 1.55
C ARG A 300 1.64 -6.30 0.33
N CYS A 301 1.07 -5.89 -0.81
CA CYS A 301 1.79 -5.68 -2.06
C CYS A 301 1.58 -4.27 -2.60
N VAL A 302 2.65 -3.65 -3.11
CA VAL A 302 2.61 -2.42 -3.91
C VAL A 302 3.18 -2.72 -5.30
N MET A 303 2.45 -2.30 -6.33
CA MET A 303 2.82 -2.49 -7.74
C MET A 303 2.31 -1.33 -8.58
N GLY A 304 2.83 -1.18 -9.80
CA GLY A 304 2.33 -0.22 -10.78
C GLY A 304 2.56 -0.73 -12.18
N SER A 305 2.10 0.03 -13.18
CA SER A 305 2.43 -0.19 -14.59
C SER A 305 2.00 1.00 -15.43
N LEU A 306 2.89 1.46 -16.32
CA LEU A 306 2.55 2.35 -17.41
C LEU A 306 1.35 1.80 -18.18
N PHE A 307 0.40 2.67 -18.52
CA PHE A 307 -0.80 2.29 -19.25
C PHE A 307 -1.65 1.19 -18.57
N GLY A 308 -1.48 0.98 -17.25
CA GLY A 308 -2.26 0.04 -16.45
C GLY A 308 -2.05 -1.43 -16.82
N GLY A 309 -0.87 -1.80 -17.35
CA GLY A 309 -0.61 -3.16 -17.85
C GLY A 309 -1.29 -3.47 -19.20
N THR A 310 -1.98 -2.51 -19.82
CA THR A 310 -2.62 -2.66 -21.13
C THR A 310 -1.57 -2.84 -22.22
N LYS A 311 -1.74 -3.85 -23.09
CA LYS A 311 -0.96 -4.04 -24.32
C LYS A 311 -1.69 -3.37 -25.50
N PRO A 312 -1.17 -2.26 -26.07
CA PRO A 312 -1.89 -1.44 -27.04
C PRO A 312 -2.63 -2.21 -28.15
N LYS A 313 -1.90 -2.98 -28.97
CA LYS A 313 -2.46 -3.66 -30.15
C LYS A 313 -3.40 -4.81 -29.80
N THR A 314 -3.23 -5.42 -28.62
CA THR A 314 -4.05 -6.56 -28.16
C THR A 314 -5.31 -6.09 -27.45
N ASP A 315 -5.20 -5.10 -26.57
CA ASP A 315 -6.23 -4.77 -25.59
C ASP A 315 -7.13 -3.62 -26.02
N ILE A 316 -6.61 -2.60 -26.71
CA ILE A 316 -7.45 -1.47 -27.17
C ILE A 316 -8.60 -1.94 -28.09
N PRO A 317 -8.41 -2.89 -29.03
CA PRO A 317 -9.53 -3.42 -29.81
C PRO A 317 -10.61 -4.08 -28.95
N ILE A 318 -10.22 -4.83 -27.91
CA ILE A 318 -11.15 -5.49 -26.96
C ILE A 318 -11.90 -4.43 -26.13
N LEU A 319 -11.21 -3.40 -25.64
CA LEU A 319 -11.84 -2.31 -24.89
C LEU A 319 -12.78 -1.48 -25.78
N ALA A 320 -12.44 -1.28 -27.06
CA ALA A 320 -13.31 -0.62 -28.03
C ALA A 320 -14.58 -1.44 -28.29
N GLU A 321 -14.46 -2.75 -28.51
CA GLU A 321 -15.60 -3.66 -28.69
C GLU A 321 -16.53 -3.65 -27.47
N LYS A 322 -15.98 -3.75 -26.24
CA LYS A 322 -16.75 -3.66 -25.00
C LYS A 322 -17.52 -2.35 -24.86
N CYS A 323 -16.93 -1.23 -25.26
CA CYS A 323 -17.63 0.06 -25.29
C CYS A 323 -18.74 0.09 -26.35
N MET A 324 -18.51 -0.46 -27.54
CA MET A 324 -19.54 -0.57 -28.59
C MET A 324 -20.72 -1.47 -28.18
N ASN A 325 -20.45 -2.50 -27.35
CA ASN A 325 -21.47 -3.39 -26.78
C ASN A 325 -22.17 -2.84 -25.53
N GLY A 326 -21.75 -1.69 -25.00
CA GLY A 326 -22.28 -1.12 -23.75
C GLY A 326 -21.83 -1.84 -22.47
N GLU A 327 -20.81 -2.72 -22.55
CA GLU A 327 -20.19 -3.38 -21.39
C GLU A 327 -19.27 -2.43 -20.59
N LEU A 328 -18.85 -1.32 -21.22
CA LEU A 328 -17.94 -0.32 -20.68
C LEU A 328 -18.38 1.09 -21.13
N GLU A 329 -18.52 2.04 -20.21
CA GLU A 329 -19.27 3.30 -20.44
C GLU A 329 -18.36 4.53 -20.36
N LEU A 330 -17.38 4.62 -21.27
CA LEU A 330 -16.36 5.68 -21.21
C LEU A 330 -16.84 7.07 -21.64
N ASP A 331 -18.03 7.18 -22.25
CA ASP A 331 -18.58 8.44 -22.76
C ASP A 331 -18.76 9.50 -21.66
N GLY A 332 -19.13 9.08 -20.44
CA GLY A 332 -19.27 9.98 -19.28
C GLY A 332 -17.97 10.64 -18.80
N LEU A 333 -16.81 10.23 -19.32
CA LEU A 333 -15.54 10.90 -19.05
C LEU A 333 -15.39 12.21 -19.85
N VAL A 334 -16.10 12.35 -20.97
CA VAL A 334 -16.05 13.55 -21.84
C VAL A 334 -16.95 14.63 -21.27
N THR A 335 -16.34 15.68 -20.71
CA THR A 335 -17.10 16.83 -20.16
C THR A 335 -17.23 17.98 -21.14
N HIS A 336 -16.33 18.10 -22.11
CA HIS A 336 -16.23 19.23 -23.01
C HIS A 336 -15.67 18.81 -24.37
N GLU A 337 -16.22 19.36 -25.44
CA GLU A 337 -15.71 19.26 -26.81
C GLU A 337 -15.35 20.67 -27.31
N VAL A 338 -14.17 20.81 -27.92
CA VAL A 338 -13.64 22.11 -28.38
C VAL A 338 -12.96 21.96 -29.74
N GLY A 339 -12.71 23.05 -30.45
CA GLY A 339 -11.79 23.07 -31.60
C GLY A 339 -10.33 23.19 -31.15
N LEU A 340 -9.38 22.75 -31.98
CA LEU A 340 -7.93 22.88 -31.70
C LEU A 340 -7.49 24.33 -31.38
N ARG A 341 -8.22 25.35 -31.87
CA ARG A 341 -7.91 26.78 -31.59
C ARG A 341 -8.17 27.19 -30.14
N GLU A 342 -9.02 26.46 -29.43
CA GLU A 342 -9.45 26.75 -28.06
C GLU A 342 -8.64 25.93 -27.03
N ILE A 343 -7.52 25.33 -27.46
CA ILE A 343 -6.70 24.43 -26.65
C ILE A 343 -6.22 25.08 -25.34
N ASN A 344 -5.85 26.37 -25.34
CA ASN A 344 -5.46 27.07 -24.11
C ASN A 344 -6.61 27.15 -23.10
N THR A 345 -7.85 27.38 -23.55
CA THR A 345 -9.04 27.37 -22.70
C THR A 345 -9.29 25.97 -22.10
N ALA A 346 -8.99 24.90 -22.85
CA ALA A 346 -9.03 23.53 -22.32
C ALA A 346 -7.95 23.29 -21.24
N PHE A 347 -6.74 23.83 -21.41
CA PHE A 347 -5.69 23.82 -20.38
C PHE A 347 -6.15 24.56 -19.11
N ASP A 348 -6.70 25.78 -19.25
CA ASP A 348 -7.17 26.60 -18.13
C ASP A 348 -8.30 25.91 -17.33
N LEU A 349 -9.27 25.33 -18.02
CA LEU A 349 -10.40 24.64 -17.37
C LEU A 349 -9.96 23.33 -16.69
N LEU A 350 -8.95 22.65 -17.22
CA LEU A 350 -8.36 21.46 -16.57
C LEU A 350 -7.54 21.86 -15.33
N LEU A 351 -6.78 22.96 -15.39
CA LEU A 351 -6.08 23.55 -14.24
C LEU A 351 -7.04 24.03 -13.14
N GLN A 352 -8.23 24.54 -13.52
CA GLN A 352 -9.29 24.93 -12.58
C GLN A 352 -10.07 23.75 -11.98
N GLY A 353 -9.78 22.50 -12.37
CA GLY A 353 -10.50 21.30 -11.89
C GLY A 353 -11.94 21.16 -12.38
N LYS A 354 -12.41 22.06 -13.27
CA LYS A 354 -13.78 22.15 -13.80
C LYS A 354 -14.08 21.15 -14.92
N SER A 355 -13.14 20.26 -15.24
CA SER A 355 -13.23 19.29 -16.33
C SER A 355 -12.78 17.90 -15.88
N LEU A 356 -13.15 16.87 -16.64
CA LEU A 356 -12.57 15.53 -16.59
C LEU A 356 -11.69 15.31 -17.82
N ARG A 357 -12.30 15.18 -19.00
CA ARG A 357 -11.62 15.19 -20.29
C ARG A 357 -12.18 16.28 -21.19
N PHE A 358 -11.26 16.84 -21.98
CA PHE A 358 -11.55 17.55 -23.21
C PHE A 358 -11.31 16.64 -24.41
N ILE A 359 -12.13 16.80 -25.44
CA ILE A 359 -11.82 16.31 -26.78
C ILE A 359 -11.72 17.53 -27.70
N ALA A 360 -10.52 17.77 -28.24
CA ALA A 360 -10.28 18.77 -29.26
C ALA A 360 -10.48 18.15 -30.64
N PHE A 361 -11.48 18.61 -31.40
CA PHE A 361 -11.65 18.28 -32.80
C PHE A 361 -10.69 19.11 -33.65
N VAL A 362 -9.95 18.42 -34.49
CA VAL A 362 -8.85 19.00 -35.27
C VAL A 362 -9.30 19.31 -36.70
N CYS A 363 -10.27 18.54 -37.25
CA CYS A 363 -10.92 18.83 -38.52
C CYS A 363 -12.33 19.42 -38.33
N PRO A 364 -12.67 20.59 -38.92
CA PRO A 364 -13.94 21.29 -38.65
C PRO A 364 -15.20 20.61 -39.22
N GLY A 365 -15.08 19.52 -39.98
CA GLY A 365 -16.21 18.77 -40.54
C GLY A 365 -16.67 17.57 -39.71
N ALA A 366 -16.10 17.34 -38.53
CA ALA A 366 -16.35 16.16 -37.69
C ALA A 366 -17.17 16.44 -36.41
N LEU A 367 -17.60 17.69 -36.20
CA LEU A 367 -18.54 18.03 -35.13
C LEU A 367 -19.89 17.34 -35.41
N ALA A 368 -20.30 16.43 -34.53
CA ALA A 368 -21.63 15.86 -34.57
C ALA A 368 -22.67 16.98 -34.42
N SER A 369 -23.84 16.83 -35.05
CA SER A 369 -24.91 17.84 -35.15
C SER A 369 -25.69 18.09 -33.85
N GLY A 370 -25.01 17.98 -32.70
CA GLY A 370 -25.48 18.30 -31.36
C GLY A 370 -24.37 18.85 -30.46
N ALA A 371 -23.18 19.13 -31.00
CA ALA A 371 -22.12 19.82 -30.26
C ALA A 371 -22.64 21.18 -29.79
N ARG A 372 -22.64 21.41 -28.48
CA ARG A 372 -22.81 22.76 -27.94
C ARG A 372 -21.58 23.55 -28.34
N SER A 373 -21.74 24.45 -29.30
CA SER A 373 -20.76 25.50 -29.51
C SER A 373 -20.46 26.18 -28.17
N LEU A 374 -19.22 26.62 -27.98
CA LEU A 374 -18.89 27.69 -27.06
C LEU A 374 -19.55 28.98 -27.58
N GLU A 375 -20.87 29.06 -27.44
CA GLU A 375 -21.52 30.36 -27.38
C GLU A 375 -20.90 31.07 -26.19
N THR A 376 -20.15 32.14 -26.49
CA THR A 376 -19.70 33.13 -25.53
C THR A 376 -20.90 33.96 -25.05
N GLY A 377 -21.92 33.25 -24.57
CA GLY A 377 -23.17 33.74 -24.01
C GLY A 377 -22.95 34.23 -22.58
N PHE A 378 -22.12 35.27 -22.44
CA PHE A 378 -22.36 36.26 -21.40
C PHE A 378 -23.58 37.11 -21.82
N GLU A 379 -24.74 36.47 -21.96
CA GLU A 379 -26.00 37.18 -21.84
C GLU A 379 -26.23 37.40 -20.33
N PRO A 380 -26.17 38.65 -19.84
CA PRO A 380 -26.56 38.90 -18.47
C PRO A 380 -28.05 38.59 -18.36
N CYS A 381 -28.43 37.72 -17.42
CA CYS A 381 -29.82 37.50 -17.05
C CYS A 381 -30.40 38.76 -16.36
N ILE A 382 -30.60 39.81 -17.15
CA ILE A 382 -31.43 40.96 -16.80
C ILE A 382 -32.87 40.46 -16.88
N PHE A 383 -33.41 40.04 -15.74
CA PHE A 383 -34.85 39.93 -15.56
C PHE A 383 -35.47 41.33 -15.60
N LEU A 384 -35.64 41.86 -16.82
CA LEU A 384 -36.48 43.02 -17.10
C LEU A 384 -37.95 42.60 -16.94
N ILE A 385 -38.38 42.50 -15.69
CA ILE A 385 -39.74 42.15 -15.37
C ILE A 385 -40.64 43.32 -15.73
N LYS A 386 -41.63 43.05 -16.58
CA LYS A 386 -42.64 44.00 -17.06
C LYS A 386 -43.41 44.63 -15.88
N ARG A 387 -43.00 45.82 -15.45
CA ARG A 387 -43.55 46.51 -14.27
C ARG A 387 -44.70 47.48 -14.63
N GLY A 388 -45.84 46.92 -15.02
CA GLY A 388 -47.09 47.68 -15.19
C GLY A 388 -48.25 46.83 -15.73
N GLY A 389 -49.20 46.34 -14.93
CA GLY A 389 -49.35 46.48 -13.47
C GLY A 389 -48.92 45.23 -12.69
N ALA A 390 -48.06 45.34 -11.68
CA ALA A 390 -46.92 46.25 -11.61
C ALA A 390 -45.68 45.48 -11.11
N GLY A 391 -45.39 44.35 -11.76
CA GLY A 391 -44.12 43.59 -11.82
C GLY A 391 -43.35 43.24 -10.54
N ILE A 392 -42.54 42.20 -10.69
CA ILE A 392 -41.63 41.63 -9.69
C ILE A 392 -40.24 42.28 -9.85
N GLN A 393 -39.50 42.44 -8.76
CA GLN A 393 -38.11 42.89 -8.59
C GLN A 393 -37.87 42.80 -7.06
N ASP A 394 -36.71 42.47 -6.51
CA ASP A 394 -35.39 42.08 -7.03
C ASP A 394 -34.72 41.34 -5.86
N LEU A 395 -33.88 40.32 -6.09
CA LEU A 395 -32.91 39.86 -5.08
C LEU A 395 -31.65 39.34 -5.77
N LYS A 396 -30.71 40.28 -6.01
CA LYS A 396 -29.39 39.99 -6.54
C LYS A 396 -28.51 39.35 -5.47
N THR A 397 -27.90 38.23 -5.82
CA THR A 397 -26.53 37.91 -5.37
C THR A 397 -25.58 39.01 -5.81
N CYS A 398 -24.73 39.51 -4.91
CA CYS A 398 -23.56 40.31 -5.29
C CYS A 398 -22.30 39.58 -4.81
N TRP A 399 -21.41 39.26 -5.75
CA TRP A 399 -20.05 38.87 -5.46
C TRP A 399 -19.21 40.14 -5.31
N LEU A 400 -18.34 40.20 -4.31
CA LEU A 400 -17.33 41.25 -4.19
C LEU A 400 -15.94 40.67 -4.46
N THR A 401 -15.40 41.05 -5.61
CA THR A 401 -13.95 41.15 -5.84
C THR A 401 -13.41 42.32 -5.02
N GLY A 402 -12.18 42.22 -4.50
CA GLY A 402 -11.59 43.29 -3.68
C GLY A 402 -11.25 44.54 -4.47
N ASP A 403 -11.33 45.72 -3.83
CA ASP A 403 -10.14 46.35 -3.26
C ASP A 403 -10.48 47.46 -2.22
N THR A 404 -9.57 47.65 -1.27
CA THR A 404 -9.26 48.83 -0.41
C THR A 404 -10.33 49.80 0.14
N GLU A 405 -10.12 50.15 1.43
CA GLU A 405 -10.50 51.37 2.19
C GLU A 405 -11.80 51.41 3.07
N ASP A 406 -11.57 51.84 4.32
CA ASP A 406 -12.45 52.37 5.39
C ASP A 406 -13.48 51.55 6.22
N CYS A 407 -13.03 51.18 7.43
CA CYS A 407 -13.59 51.53 8.77
C CYS A 407 -15.02 51.14 9.24
N ARG A 408 -15.08 50.05 10.05
CA ARG A 408 -15.81 49.81 11.36
C ARG A 408 -17.32 50.18 11.55
N PRO A 409 -18.01 49.61 12.57
CA PRO A 409 -18.14 48.21 12.97
C PRO A 409 -19.63 47.77 13.14
N TRP A 410 -19.82 46.48 13.42
CA TRP A 410 -21.09 45.74 13.33
C TRP A 410 -22.11 46.02 14.45
N ALA A 411 -23.41 45.92 14.14
CA ALA A 411 -24.52 45.94 15.11
C ALA A 411 -25.31 44.63 15.09
N TRP A 412 -25.84 44.23 16.25
CA TRP A 412 -26.50 42.93 16.48
C TRP A 412 -27.99 42.95 16.13
N TYR A 413 -28.51 41.84 15.59
CA TYR A 413 -29.94 41.54 15.56
C TYR A 413 -30.22 40.09 15.95
N ASN A 414 -31.08 39.89 16.95
CA ASN A 414 -31.64 38.60 17.34
C ASN A 414 -32.95 38.36 16.59
N PHE A 415 -33.23 37.11 16.22
CA PHE A 415 -34.58 36.62 15.93
C PHE A 415 -34.82 35.28 16.62
N THR A 416 -36.04 35.11 17.16
CA THR A 416 -36.44 33.92 17.92
C THR A 416 -37.80 33.42 17.40
N VAL A 417 -37.86 32.18 16.92
CA VAL A 417 -39.12 31.48 16.53
C VAL A 417 -38.99 30.00 16.94
N PRO A 418 -40.04 29.30 17.43
CA PRO A 418 -39.84 28.24 18.42
C PRO A 418 -40.16 26.78 17.99
N MET A 419 -39.52 25.84 18.72
CA MET A 419 -39.86 24.39 18.86
C MET A 419 -39.71 23.50 17.61
N LYS A 420 -39.27 22.23 17.69
CA LYS A 420 -39.22 21.28 18.82
C LYS A 420 -38.13 20.19 18.61
N SER A 421 -37.73 19.52 19.70
CA SER A 421 -36.94 18.27 19.77
C SER A 421 -35.48 18.25 19.24
N TYR A 422 -34.55 18.55 20.17
CA TYR A 422 -33.18 18.06 20.31
C TYR A 422 -32.23 18.02 19.09
N SER A 423 -31.40 19.06 18.99
CA SER A 423 -30.10 19.08 18.32
C SER A 423 -29.06 19.66 19.27
N TYR A 424 -27.87 19.06 19.36
CA TYR A 424 -26.73 19.63 20.07
C TYR A 424 -25.96 20.57 19.12
N GLU A 425 -25.86 21.86 19.45
CA GLU A 425 -24.95 22.78 18.76
C GLU A 425 -23.56 22.73 19.39
N ILE A 426 -22.54 22.52 18.56
CA ILE A 426 -21.14 22.79 18.93
C ILE A 426 -20.78 24.15 18.34
N VAL A 427 -20.68 25.17 19.20
CA VAL A 427 -20.17 26.49 18.82
C VAL A 427 -18.65 26.48 18.95
N THR A 428 -17.95 26.41 17.82
CA THR A 428 -16.48 26.53 17.77
C THR A 428 -16.10 28.00 17.63
N LEU A 429 -15.48 28.59 18.65
CA LEU A 429 -14.88 29.92 18.55
C LEU A 429 -13.56 29.84 17.79
N TRP A 430 -13.45 30.61 16.71
CA TRP A 430 -12.23 30.77 15.92
C TRP A 430 -11.43 31.96 16.49
N TYR A 431 -10.15 31.77 16.81
CA TYR A 431 -9.26 32.85 17.21
C TYR A 431 -8.26 33.16 16.11
N GLY A 432 -8.26 34.41 15.64
CA GLY A 432 -7.29 34.96 14.71
C GLY A 432 -6.31 35.92 15.41
N ASP A 433 -5.11 35.96 14.84
CA ASP A 433 -3.94 36.81 15.10
C ASP A 433 -3.23 36.79 16.48
N PRO A 434 -1.87 36.77 16.50
CA PRO A 434 -1.07 36.66 17.72
C PRO A 434 -0.38 37.98 18.12
N GLU A 435 -1.13 39.07 18.33
CA GLU A 435 -0.58 40.29 18.94
C GLU A 435 -1.63 41.01 19.81
N VAL A 436 -1.23 41.36 21.04
CA VAL A 436 -1.98 41.96 22.20
C VAL A 436 -2.09 41.00 23.39
N LEU A 437 -1.07 41.05 24.27
CA LEU A 437 -1.17 40.54 25.65
C LEU A 437 -0.07 41.14 26.55
N LEU A 438 -0.30 42.38 27.02
CA LEU A 438 0.39 42.93 28.18
C LEU A 438 -0.64 43.57 29.12
N GLY A 439 -0.79 42.99 30.31
CA GLY A 439 -1.48 43.60 31.44
C GLY A 439 -2.94 43.17 31.65
N ALA A 440 -3.15 42.13 32.46
CA ALA A 440 -4.17 42.13 33.53
C ALA A 440 -4.00 40.89 34.43
N THR A 441 -3.46 41.08 35.64
CA THR A 441 -3.51 40.08 36.71
C THR A 441 -4.87 40.15 37.42
N HIS A 442 -5.71 39.11 37.33
CA HIS A 442 -6.49 38.57 38.46
C HIS A 442 -7.34 37.36 38.05
N VAL A 443 -7.32 36.32 38.89
CA VAL A 443 -8.22 35.15 38.81
C VAL A 443 -9.39 35.36 39.78
N PRO A 444 -10.63 35.09 39.37
CA PRO A 444 -11.70 34.67 40.27
C PRO A 444 -11.93 33.16 40.13
N THR A 445 -11.87 32.44 41.25
CA THR A 445 -12.18 31.01 41.34
C THR A 445 -13.69 30.75 41.38
N GLY A 446 -14.14 29.66 40.73
CA GLY A 446 -15.41 29.00 41.07
C GLY A 446 -16.42 28.83 39.92
N VAL A 447 -16.32 27.71 39.19
CA VAL A 447 -17.45 27.09 38.46
C VAL A 447 -17.28 25.57 38.53
N ASP A 448 -18.24 24.86 39.12
CA ASP A 448 -18.30 23.40 39.09
C ASP A 448 -18.87 22.89 37.76
N ILE A 449 -18.25 21.86 37.18
CA ILE A 449 -18.72 21.23 35.93
C ILE A 449 -19.50 19.96 36.25
N TYR A 450 -20.81 19.97 35.94
CA TYR A 450 -21.63 18.76 35.92
C TYR A 450 -21.66 18.14 34.52
N ILE A 451 -21.24 16.88 34.40
CA ILE A 451 -21.40 16.09 33.17
C ILE A 451 -22.68 15.27 33.26
N LEU A 452 -23.66 15.58 32.41
CA LEU A 452 -24.89 14.79 32.26
C LEU A 452 -24.66 13.63 31.29
N GLN A 453 -24.61 12.42 31.83
CA GLN A 453 -24.52 11.17 31.08
C GLN A 453 -25.93 10.72 30.67
N GLN A 454 -26.24 10.61 29.37
CA GLN A 454 -27.50 9.97 28.94
C GLN A 454 -27.40 8.46 29.20
N GLY A 455 -28.39 7.93 29.91
CA GLY A 455 -28.33 6.58 30.47
C GLY A 455 -28.86 5.50 29.54
N THR A 456 -28.17 4.36 29.54
CA THR A 456 -28.81 3.04 29.40
C THR A 456 -29.10 2.49 30.80
N THR A 457 -30.30 1.95 30.97
CA THR A 457 -30.86 1.58 32.26
C THR A 457 -30.14 0.41 32.94
N THR A 458 -29.63 0.62 34.16
CA THR A 458 -29.28 -0.44 35.11
C THR A 458 -30.22 -0.41 36.32
N PRO A 459 -30.69 -1.56 36.82
CA PRO A 459 -31.30 -1.64 38.15
C PRO A 459 -30.22 -1.72 39.24
N ALA A 460 -30.23 -0.72 40.13
CA ALA A 460 -29.91 -0.82 41.56
C ALA A 460 -28.67 -1.62 42.03
N SER A 461 -27.56 -0.88 42.23
CA SER A 461 -26.79 -0.80 43.48
C SER A 461 -26.73 -2.00 44.45
N LEU A 462 -25.50 -2.48 44.75
CA LEU A 462 -25.07 -2.94 46.07
C LEU A 462 -23.56 -2.60 46.26
N PRO A 463 -23.07 -2.37 47.49
CA PRO A 463 -21.82 -1.65 47.72
C PRO A 463 -20.56 -2.54 47.71
N TRP A 464 -19.42 -1.89 47.49
CA TRP A 464 -18.07 -2.45 47.63
C TRP A 464 -17.90 -3.23 48.93
N ARG A 465 -17.90 -4.57 48.84
CA ARG A 465 -17.48 -5.46 49.93
C ARG A 465 -16.04 -5.89 49.72
N THR A 466 -15.29 -5.83 50.81
CA THR A 466 -13.96 -6.44 50.95
C THR A 466 -14.02 -7.94 50.63
N ARG A 467 -13.06 -8.39 49.80
CA ARG A 467 -12.55 -9.76 49.60
C ARG A 467 -13.37 -10.88 50.27
N ALA A 468 -14.47 -11.29 49.63
CA ALA A 468 -15.19 -12.50 50.02
C ALA A 468 -14.38 -13.75 49.61
N GLN A 469 -14.29 -14.74 50.51
CA GLN A 469 -13.76 -16.06 50.19
C GLN A 469 -14.66 -16.74 49.15
N ASN A 470 -14.07 -17.40 48.16
CA ASN A 470 -14.79 -18.07 47.09
C ASN A 470 -15.44 -19.37 47.62
N PRO A 471 -16.77 -19.56 47.58
CA PRO A 471 -17.43 -20.74 48.16
C PRO A 471 -17.39 -21.94 47.20
N PHE A 472 -16.17 -22.35 46.82
CA PHE A 472 -15.90 -23.61 46.13
C PHE A 472 -14.76 -24.42 46.79
N ASP A 473 -14.58 -24.27 48.11
CA ASP A 473 -13.93 -25.27 48.97
C ASP A 473 -14.84 -26.51 49.17
N ALA A 474 -15.23 -27.14 48.06
CA ALA A 474 -15.98 -28.38 48.05
C ALA A 474 -15.01 -29.57 48.07
N LYS A 475 -14.33 -29.76 49.22
CA LYS A 475 -13.57 -30.96 49.63
C LYS A 475 -13.03 -31.84 48.49
N LEU A 476 -11.96 -31.39 47.83
CA LEU A 476 -10.98 -32.34 47.30
C LEU A 476 -10.30 -33.01 48.49
N SER A 477 -10.37 -34.34 48.54
CA SER A 477 -9.77 -35.14 49.61
C SER A 477 -8.26 -34.93 49.65
N SER A 478 -7.74 -34.62 50.83
CA SER A 478 -6.31 -34.46 51.10
C SER A 478 -5.59 -35.82 51.06
N SER A 479 -5.36 -36.37 49.86
CA SER A 479 -4.50 -37.55 49.60
C SER A 479 -4.35 -37.81 48.10
N ASP A 480 -3.78 -36.85 47.37
CA ASP A 480 -3.01 -37.14 46.14
C ASP A 480 -2.07 -35.96 45.82
N GLN A 481 -0.89 -35.98 46.46
CA GLN A 481 0.18 -35.02 46.23
C GLN A 481 0.93 -35.37 44.93
N PHE A 482 0.45 -34.87 43.79
CA PHE A 482 1.09 -35.13 42.49
C PHE A 482 2.46 -34.41 42.34
N PRO A 483 3.52 -35.10 41.85
CA PRO A 483 4.93 -34.66 41.97
C PRO A 483 5.44 -33.65 40.90
N PHE A 484 4.55 -32.89 40.23
CA PHE A 484 4.86 -32.31 38.90
C PHE A 484 5.32 -30.84 38.84
N ARG A 485 5.76 -30.22 39.95
CA ARG A 485 5.89 -28.74 40.06
C ARG A 485 7.26 -28.09 39.78
N ARG A 486 8.28 -28.82 39.31
CA ARG A 486 9.61 -28.25 39.01
C ARG A 486 9.99 -28.55 37.56
N ARG A 487 10.14 -27.50 36.76
CA ARG A 487 10.57 -27.57 35.35
C ARG A 487 11.59 -26.47 35.06
N ALA A 488 12.60 -26.77 34.27
CA ALA A 488 13.62 -25.79 33.90
C ALA A 488 13.14 -24.90 32.75
N ALA A 489 13.43 -23.60 32.85
CA ALA A 489 13.31 -22.64 31.77
C ALA A 489 14.45 -21.62 31.79
N ALA A 490 14.81 -21.11 30.62
CA ALA A 490 15.73 -20.00 30.45
C ALA A 490 14.95 -18.68 30.54
N VAL A 491 14.96 -18.07 31.72
CA VAL A 491 14.24 -16.83 32.03
C VAL A 491 15.15 -15.64 31.78
N CYS A 492 14.69 -14.70 30.96
CA CYS A 492 15.32 -13.39 30.82
C CYS A 492 14.67 -12.40 31.79
N ARG A 493 15.45 -11.88 32.75
CA ARG A 493 14.97 -10.93 33.76
C ARG A 493 15.04 -9.46 33.30
N ALA A 494 15.94 -9.10 32.38
CA ALA A 494 15.96 -7.78 31.71
C ALA A 494 16.67 -7.79 30.33
N ALA A 495 16.40 -6.77 29.52
CA ALA A 495 16.90 -6.66 28.14
C ALA A 495 18.45 -6.68 28.03
N GLY A 496 18.96 -7.68 27.30
CA GLY A 496 20.38 -7.90 27.06
C GLY A 496 21.14 -8.56 28.22
N GLU A 497 20.45 -8.97 29.30
CA GLU A 497 21.07 -9.75 30.37
C GLU A 497 21.06 -11.26 30.04
N PRO A 498 22.09 -12.03 30.43
CA PRO A 498 22.12 -13.48 30.24
C PRO A 498 20.85 -14.16 30.78
N LEU A 499 20.37 -15.18 30.08
CA LEU A 499 19.20 -15.94 30.50
C LEU A 499 19.59 -16.82 31.69
N ALA A 500 18.83 -16.74 32.78
CA ALA A 500 19.00 -17.56 33.96
C ALA A 500 18.21 -18.87 33.83
N ILE A 501 18.81 -20.00 34.21
CA ILE A 501 18.08 -21.28 34.26
C ILE A 501 17.38 -21.36 35.62
N GLU A 502 16.06 -21.28 35.60
CA GLU A 502 15.22 -21.21 36.78
C GLU A 502 14.22 -22.38 36.83
N GLU A 503 13.85 -22.80 38.05
CA GLU A 503 12.68 -23.66 38.24
C GLU A 503 11.40 -22.82 38.11
N ILE A 504 10.53 -23.20 37.18
CA ILE A 504 9.25 -22.54 36.92
C ILE A 504 8.06 -23.48 37.15
N VAL A 505 6.90 -22.89 37.34
CA VAL A 505 5.60 -23.56 37.31
C VAL A 505 4.91 -23.25 35.99
N VAL A 506 4.51 -24.31 35.28
CA VAL A 506 3.71 -24.23 34.05
C VAL A 506 2.28 -24.68 34.37
N ASP A 507 1.31 -23.82 34.12
CA ASP A 507 -0.10 -24.09 34.37
C ASP A 507 -0.64 -25.25 33.50
N PRO A 508 -1.73 -25.92 33.91
CA PRO A 508 -2.46 -26.83 33.01
C PRO A 508 -3.05 -26.06 31.82
N PRO A 509 -3.19 -26.72 30.65
CA PRO A 509 -3.84 -26.09 29.49
C PRO A 509 -5.32 -25.82 29.78
N GLN A 510 -5.78 -24.62 29.43
CA GLN A 510 -7.20 -24.25 29.47
C GLN A 510 -7.94 -24.66 28.19
N ALA A 511 -9.23 -24.33 28.09
CA ALA A 511 -10.02 -24.59 26.89
C ALA A 511 -9.34 -24.03 25.62
N TYR A 512 -9.26 -24.87 24.59
CA TYR A 512 -8.55 -24.65 23.32
C TYR A 512 -7.02 -24.51 23.43
N GLU A 513 -6.40 -24.95 24.54
CA GLU A 513 -4.95 -24.93 24.72
C GLU A 513 -4.35 -26.35 24.74
N VAL A 514 -3.09 -26.43 24.32
CA VAL A 514 -2.30 -27.66 24.25
C VAL A 514 -1.03 -27.45 25.06
N ARG A 515 -0.76 -28.33 26.03
CA ARG A 515 0.51 -28.34 26.75
C ARG A 515 1.46 -29.31 26.08
N ILE A 516 2.61 -28.79 25.67
CA ILE A 516 3.63 -29.49 24.90
C ILE A 516 4.85 -29.67 25.78
N ARG A 517 5.36 -30.90 25.87
CA ARG A 517 6.71 -31.19 26.37
C ARG A 517 7.69 -30.97 25.23
N ILE A 518 8.57 -29.97 25.36
CA ILE A 518 9.55 -29.64 24.34
C ILE A 518 10.67 -30.70 24.37
N ILE A 519 11.06 -31.20 23.20
CA ILE A 519 12.23 -32.09 23.05
C ILE A 519 13.46 -31.23 22.75
N CYS A 520 13.32 -30.36 21.76
CA CYS A 520 14.34 -29.39 21.39
C CYS A 520 13.70 -28.14 20.80
N THR A 521 14.47 -27.05 20.85
CA THR A 521 14.16 -25.76 20.25
C THR A 521 15.38 -25.27 19.48
N SER A 522 15.20 -24.45 18.46
CA SER A 522 16.28 -23.74 17.76
C SER A 522 16.32 -22.30 18.25
N LEU A 523 17.48 -21.65 18.10
CA LEU A 523 17.66 -20.22 18.35
C LEU A 523 17.48 -19.42 17.04
N CYS A 524 16.52 -18.50 17.03
CA CYS A 524 16.29 -17.60 15.90
C CYS A 524 16.94 -16.24 16.11
N HIS A 525 17.26 -15.53 15.02
CA HIS A 525 17.69 -14.14 15.06
C HIS A 525 16.65 -13.21 15.73
N SER A 526 15.35 -13.51 15.61
CA SER A 526 14.32 -12.75 16.31
C SER A 526 14.47 -12.85 17.84
N ASP A 527 14.74 -14.03 18.41
CA ASP A 527 14.93 -14.17 19.86
C ASP A 527 16.06 -13.26 20.36
N VAL A 528 17.19 -13.22 19.64
CA VAL A 528 18.35 -12.36 19.95
C VAL A 528 18.01 -10.87 19.83
N THR A 529 17.27 -10.46 18.80
CA THR A 529 16.89 -9.05 18.63
C THR A 529 15.93 -8.61 19.73
N PHE A 530 14.86 -9.36 19.99
CA PHE A 530 13.90 -9.04 21.05
C PHE A 530 14.54 -9.08 22.44
N TRP A 531 15.48 -10.00 22.69
CA TRP A 531 16.31 -10.02 23.90
C TRP A 531 17.13 -8.73 24.07
N ARG A 532 17.70 -8.16 23.00
CA ARG A 532 18.52 -6.93 23.03
C ARG A 532 17.72 -5.62 23.14
N MET A 533 16.41 -5.62 22.89
CA MET A 533 15.62 -4.38 22.83
C MET A 533 15.48 -3.71 24.21
N LYS A 534 16.25 -2.65 24.43
CA LYS A 534 16.14 -1.78 25.61
C LYS A 534 15.00 -0.78 25.42
N VAL A 535 14.32 -0.42 26.51
CA VAL A 535 13.24 0.58 26.53
C VAL A 535 13.80 1.99 26.37
N TRP A 536 14.19 2.35 25.15
CA TRP A 536 14.73 3.66 24.77
C TRP A 536 14.07 4.11 23.46
N LEU A 537 12.88 4.74 23.52
CA LEU A 537 12.37 5.66 22.47
C LEU A 537 11.02 6.38 22.74
N LEU A 538 10.34 6.23 23.89
CA LEU A 538 9.00 6.84 24.09
C LEU A 538 8.84 7.81 25.28
N CYS A 539 9.89 8.19 26.02
CA CYS A 539 9.76 9.25 27.02
C CYS A 539 11.03 10.10 27.20
N PRO A 540 11.15 11.25 26.49
CA PRO A 540 12.21 12.23 26.71
C PRO A 540 12.15 12.92 28.09
N PHE A 541 11.02 12.81 28.79
CA PHE A 541 10.71 13.61 29.99
C PHE A 541 11.15 12.99 31.32
N LEU A 542 11.45 11.68 31.36
CA LEU A 542 11.83 10.97 32.59
C LEU A 542 13.34 11.05 32.93
N SER A 543 14.14 11.73 32.11
CA SER A 543 15.60 11.88 32.31
C SER A 543 16.01 13.17 33.04
N LEU A 544 15.07 14.01 33.45
CA LEU A 544 15.38 15.24 34.20
C LEU A 544 15.50 14.96 35.71
N PRO A 545 16.60 15.31 36.37
CA PRO A 545 16.72 15.18 37.82
C PRO A 545 15.70 16.07 38.54
N ALA A 546 15.17 15.58 39.67
CA ALA A 546 13.99 16.11 40.36
C ALA A 546 14.13 17.53 41.00
N GLY A 547 15.12 18.32 40.62
CA GLY A 547 15.42 19.65 41.16
C GLY A 547 15.00 20.85 40.30
N LEU A 548 14.37 20.64 39.14
CA LEU A 548 14.09 21.70 38.14
C LEU A 548 12.64 21.75 37.64
N LEU A 549 11.68 21.20 38.40
CA LEU A 549 10.25 21.25 38.09
C LEU A 549 9.50 22.43 38.75
N ALA A 550 10.04 23.64 38.59
CA ALA A 550 9.33 24.91 38.73
C ALA A 550 10.10 25.96 37.93
N PRO A 551 9.58 26.51 36.80
CA PRO A 551 8.20 26.98 36.66
C PRO A 551 7.50 26.60 35.33
N ALA A 552 7.82 25.45 34.73
CA ALA A 552 7.29 25.05 33.40
C ALA A 552 5.84 24.52 33.38
N LEU A 553 5.16 24.41 34.53
CA LEU A 553 3.84 23.75 34.66
C LEU A 553 2.63 24.65 34.35
N VAL A 554 2.80 25.97 34.22
CA VAL A 554 1.67 26.88 33.94
C VAL A 554 1.27 26.86 32.46
N THR A 555 2.19 26.58 31.54
CA THR A 555 1.92 26.51 30.09
C THR A 555 1.30 25.18 29.63
N LEU A 556 1.19 24.18 30.52
CA LEU A 556 0.71 22.83 30.16
C LEU A 556 -0.81 22.64 30.31
N ALA A 557 -1.54 23.64 30.85
CA ALA A 557 -2.98 23.58 31.03
C ALA A 557 -3.78 23.51 29.70
N TYR A 558 -3.20 23.96 28.58
CA TYR A 558 -3.85 23.96 27.26
C TYR A 558 -3.68 22.63 26.48
N LYS A 559 -3.04 21.60 27.07
CA LYS A 559 -2.80 20.29 26.42
C LYS A 559 -3.49 19.09 27.10
N ALA A 560 -4.43 19.32 28.04
CA ALA A 560 -5.10 18.25 28.78
C ALA A 560 -5.80 17.20 27.88
N SER A 561 -6.36 17.62 26.73
CA SER A 561 -6.97 16.70 25.75
C SER A 561 -5.93 15.81 25.03
N GLN A 562 -4.75 16.35 24.72
CA GLN A 562 -3.66 15.56 24.13
C GLN A 562 -3.00 14.62 25.15
N VAL A 563 -2.96 14.97 26.44
CA VAL A 563 -2.38 14.09 27.48
C VAL A 563 -3.26 12.86 27.71
N LEU A 564 -4.60 12.99 27.66
CA LEU A 564 -5.47 11.82 27.82
C LEU A 564 -5.38 10.88 26.61
N VAL A 565 -5.37 11.42 25.38
CA VAL A 565 -5.12 10.62 24.17
C VAL A 565 -3.74 9.98 24.23
N LEU A 566 -2.68 10.73 24.55
CA LEU A 566 -1.32 10.19 24.66
C LEU A 566 -1.21 9.13 25.77
N ALA A 567 -1.95 9.25 26.88
CA ALA A 567 -1.98 8.26 27.96
C ALA A 567 -2.77 7.00 27.59
N CYS A 568 -3.90 7.12 26.89
CA CYS A 568 -4.63 5.98 26.35
C CYS A 568 -3.82 5.28 25.24
N THR A 569 -3.18 6.04 24.36
CA THR A 569 -2.27 5.52 23.33
C THR A 569 -1.03 4.88 23.97
N LEU A 570 -0.44 5.45 25.03
CA LEU A 570 0.62 4.78 25.81
C LEU A 570 0.09 3.50 26.46
N ALA A 571 -1.10 3.49 27.06
CA ALA A 571 -1.66 2.31 27.71
C ALA A 571 -1.90 1.17 26.72
N VAL A 572 -2.35 1.47 25.50
CA VAL A 572 -2.48 0.49 24.41
C VAL A 572 -1.09 0.04 23.91
N ILE A 573 -0.16 0.96 23.67
CA ILE A 573 1.23 0.64 23.26
C ILE A 573 1.96 -0.20 24.34
N LEU A 574 1.68 0.01 25.63
CA LEU A 574 2.28 -0.71 26.74
C LEU A 574 1.76 -2.14 26.90
N GLN A 575 0.59 -2.48 26.35
CA GLN A 575 0.03 -3.84 26.41
C GLN A 575 0.65 -4.78 25.36
N ASP A 576 0.98 -4.26 24.17
CA ASP A 576 1.68 -5.00 23.10
C ASP A 576 3.21 -4.70 23.08
N PHE A 577 3.79 -4.17 24.18
CA PHE A 577 5.18 -3.74 24.15
C PHE A 577 6.17 -4.92 24.17
N PRO A 578 7.13 -4.99 23.24
CA PRO A 578 8.00 -6.15 23.12
C PRO A 578 9.08 -6.25 24.21
N GLY A 579 9.37 -5.14 24.90
CA GLY A 579 10.34 -5.05 26.00
C GLY A 579 9.78 -5.36 27.40
N ILE A 580 8.72 -6.17 27.53
CA ILE A 580 8.20 -6.62 28.83
C ILE A 580 9.03 -7.81 29.35
N PHE A 581 9.51 -7.71 30.59
CA PHE A 581 10.28 -8.72 31.35
C PHE A 581 9.69 -8.85 32.76
N PRO A 582 9.86 -10.00 33.46
CA PRO A 582 10.61 -11.19 33.07
C PRO A 582 9.89 -12.03 32.01
N ARG A 583 10.63 -12.69 31.12
CA ARG A 583 10.08 -13.37 29.92
C ARG A 583 10.85 -14.65 29.59
N ILE A 584 10.15 -15.64 29.04
CA ILE A 584 10.75 -16.84 28.43
C ILE A 584 10.70 -16.67 26.90
N PHE A 585 11.85 -16.69 26.25
CA PHE A 585 11.97 -16.57 24.78
C PHE A 585 11.81 -17.93 24.08
N GLY A 586 12.07 -17.98 22.77
CA GLY A 586 11.97 -19.17 21.96
C GLY A 586 10.63 -19.29 21.27
N HIS A 587 10.67 -19.57 19.98
CA HIS A 587 9.49 -19.86 19.15
C HIS A 587 9.75 -20.91 18.08
N GLU A 588 10.95 -21.52 18.08
CA GLU A 588 11.35 -22.52 17.08
C GLU A 588 11.43 -23.94 17.66
N ALA A 589 10.32 -24.65 17.89
CA ALA A 589 10.37 -25.89 18.67
C ALA A 589 9.78 -27.13 18.02
N PHE A 590 10.21 -28.28 18.53
CA PHE A 590 9.57 -29.57 18.33
C PHE A 590 9.31 -30.21 19.70
N GLY A 591 8.13 -30.79 19.86
CA GLY A 591 7.68 -31.36 21.11
C GLY A 591 6.69 -32.50 20.93
N VAL A 592 6.27 -33.04 22.07
CA VAL A 592 5.21 -34.04 22.15
C VAL A 592 4.09 -33.45 23.00
N VAL A 593 2.84 -33.57 22.54
CA VAL A 593 1.67 -33.19 23.33
C VAL A 593 1.66 -34.00 24.62
N GLU A 594 1.65 -33.34 25.77
CA GLU A 594 1.55 -33.99 27.08
C GLU A 594 0.12 -33.98 27.59
N SER A 595 -0.61 -32.88 27.41
CA SER A 595 -2.03 -32.77 27.73
C SER A 595 -2.73 -31.73 26.86
N VAL A 596 -4.06 -31.85 26.78
CA VAL A 596 -4.94 -30.94 26.04
C VAL A 596 -6.04 -30.45 26.98
N GLY A 597 -6.47 -29.20 26.79
CA GLY A 597 -7.61 -28.66 27.50
C GLY A 597 -8.95 -28.96 26.82
N GLU A 598 -10.04 -28.42 27.36
CA GLU A 598 -11.39 -28.59 26.82
C GLU A 598 -11.49 -28.07 25.37
N HIS A 599 -12.38 -28.67 24.56
CA HIS A 599 -12.60 -28.31 23.15
C HIS A 599 -11.37 -28.43 22.21
N VAL A 600 -10.32 -29.14 22.61
CA VAL A 600 -9.25 -29.58 21.71
C VAL A 600 -9.59 -30.97 21.17
N GLU A 601 -9.99 -31.06 19.90
CA GLU A 601 -10.36 -32.32 19.26
C GLU A 601 -9.28 -32.84 18.29
N GLU A 602 -8.43 -31.96 17.75
CA GLU A 602 -7.43 -32.31 16.74
C GLU A 602 -6.12 -32.87 17.30
N PHE A 603 -5.87 -32.77 18.61
CA PHE A 603 -4.66 -33.29 19.30
C PHE A 603 -4.99 -34.23 20.45
N ALA A 604 -4.07 -35.15 20.74
CA ALA A 604 -4.08 -36.07 21.87
C ALA A 604 -2.66 -36.19 22.47
N ALA A 605 -2.57 -36.63 23.73
CA ALA A 605 -1.29 -36.89 24.38
C ALA A 605 -0.47 -37.94 23.61
N GLY A 606 0.81 -37.66 23.36
CA GLY A 606 1.70 -38.48 22.55
C GLY A 606 1.87 -38.01 21.10
N ASP A 607 1.05 -37.07 20.59
CA ASP A 607 1.23 -36.53 19.24
C ASP A 607 2.55 -35.74 19.10
N ALA A 608 3.28 -36.00 18.02
CA ALA A 608 4.47 -35.24 17.63
C ALA A 608 4.06 -33.92 16.97
N VAL A 609 4.52 -32.79 17.53
CA VAL A 609 4.02 -31.46 17.17
C VAL A 609 5.11 -30.39 17.08
N VAL A 610 4.81 -29.38 16.26
CA VAL A 610 5.58 -28.16 16.08
C VAL A 610 4.67 -26.98 16.47
N PRO A 611 4.92 -26.26 17.57
CA PRO A 611 4.26 -24.99 17.83
C PRO A 611 4.74 -23.91 16.84
N THR A 612 3.87 -22.95 16.51
CA THR A 612 4.12 -21.90 15.53
C THR A 612 3.64 -20.55 16.01
N PHE A 613 4.48 -19.52 15.89
CA PHE A 613 4.14 -18.15 16.27
C PHE A 613 3.00 -17.52 15.44
N LEU A 614 2.77 -18.05 14.24
CA LEU A 614 1.64 -17.68 13.38
C LEU A 614 0.50 -18.66 13.61
N GLY A 615 -0.69 -18.13 13.91
CA GLY A 615 -1.90 -18.92 14.12
C GLY A 615 -2.67 -19.21 12.83
N GLN A 616 -3.27 -20.39 12.73
CA GLN A 616 -4.17 -20.77 11.62
C GLN A 616 -5.46 -21.42 12.15
N CYS A 617 -6.58 -20.70 11.99
CA CYS A 617 -7.90 -21.20 12.40
C CYS A 617 -8.66 -22.00 11.34
N SER A 618 -8.14 -22.08 10.10
CA SER A 618 -8.74 -22.77 8.94
C SER A 618 -10.15 -22.31 8.49
N GLU A 619 -10.88 -21.52 9.28
CA GLU A 619 -12.26 -21.09 9.02
C GLU A 619 -12.40 -19.65 8.51
N CYS A 620 -11.52 -18.73 8.91
CA CYS A 620 -11.67 -17.33 8.51
C CYS A 620 -11.44 -17.15 7.00
N VAL A 621 -11.88 -16.02 6.46
CA VAL A 621 -11.80 -15.74 5.01
C VAL A 621 -10.36 -15.83 4.51
N ASP A 622 -9.40 -15.33 5.28
CA ASP A 622 -7.97 -15.33 4.90
C ASP A 622 -7.32 -16.72 5.07
N CYS A 623 -7.67 -17.48 6.10
CA CYS A 623 -7.21 -18.86 6.23
C CYS A 623 -7.72 -19.76 5.09
N ARG A 624 -8.95 -19.54 4.60
CA ARG A 624 -9.52 -20.25 3.44
C ARG A 624 -9.05 -19.71 2.09
N SER A 625 -8.58 -18.47 2.03
CA SER A 625 -8.07 -17.85 0.81
C SER A 625 -6.64 -18.32 0.50
N PRO A 626 -6.28 -18.65 -0.76
CA PRO A 626 -4.90 -18.89 -1.15
C PRO A 626 -4.05 -17.61 -1.19
N ARG A 627 -4.66 -16.42 -1.04
CA ARG A 627 -3.98 -15.12 -1.15
C ARG A 627 -3.24 -14.68 0.12
N SER A 628 -3.40 -15.38 1.25
CA SER A 628 -2.75 -15.01 2.51
C SER A 628 -2.47 -16.19 3.42
N ASN A 629 -1.38 -16.13 4.19
CA ASN A 629 -1.18 -16.96 5.37
C ASN A 629 -1.58 -16.27 6.69
N MET A 630 -1.94 -14.99 6.67
CA MET A 630 -2.32 -14.24 7.87
C MET A 630 -3.75 -14.60 8.33
N CYS A 631 -3.90 -15.01 9.58
CA CYS A 631 -5.20 -15.32 10.16
C CYS A 631 -5.88 -14.05 10.72
N SER A 632 -7.04 -13.68 10.19
CA SER A 632 -7.83 -12.54 10.70
C SER A 632 -8.47 -12.76 12.08
N LYS A 633 -8.70 -14.02 12.51
CA LYS A 633 -9.13 -14.34 13.89
C LYS A 633 -7.95 -14.29 14.88
N PHE A 634 -6.83 -14.91 14.54
CA PHE A 634 -5.62 -15.00 15.35
C PHE A 634 -4.50 -14.20 14.69
N ARG A 635 -4.65 -12.87 14.71
CA ARG A 635 -3.68 -11.95 14.11
C ARG A 635 -2.37 -12.02 14.90
N PHE A 636 -1.25 -12.06 14.17
CA PHE A 636 0.08 -11.94 14.76
C PHE A 636 0.20 -10.67 15.61
N ALA A 637 0.68 -10.82 16.84
CA ALA A 637 0.97 -9.74 17.77
C ALA A 637 1.98 -10.21 18.82
N VAL A 638 2.89 -9.32 19.24
CA VAL A 638 3.90 -9.63 20.27
C VAL A 638 3.31 -9.36 21.66
N ARG A 639 2.56 -10.34 22.19
CA ARG A 639 1.86 -10.22 23.48
C ARG A 639 2.67 -10.79 24.65
N PRO A 640 2.43 -10.31 25.89
CA PRO A 640 3.03 -10.86 27.12
C PRO A 640 2.31 -12.11 27.69
N GLY A 641 1.23 -12.56 27.04
CA GLY A 641 0.39 -13.70 27.45
C GLY A 641 -0.35 -14.34 26.28
N MET A 642 -1.28 -15.25 26.58
CA MET A 642 -1.95 -16.12 25.61
C MET A 642 -2.89 -15.36 24.66
N PRO A 643 -3.11 -15.84 23.42
CA PRO A 643 -3.90 -15.12 22.42
C PRO A 643 -5.38 -14.89 22.75
N ARG A 644 -5.97 -15.63 23.72
CA ARG A 644 -7.42 -15.59 24.03
C ARG A 644 -7.79 -14.72 25.22
N ASP A 645 -7.03 -14.81 26.30
CA ASP A 645 -7.31 -14.16 27.59
C ASP A 645 -6.25 -13.12 27.99
N GLY A 646 -5.12 -13.06 27.27
CA GLY A 646 -3.97 -12.19 27.59
C GLY A 646 -3.19 -12.61 28.85
N ALA A 647 -3.57 -13.69 29.52
CA ALA A 647 -2.91 -14.15 30.74
C ALA A 647 -1.70 -15.03 30.42
N THR A 648 -0.75 -15.13 31.36
CA THR A 648 0.35 -16.08 31.21
C THR A 648 -0.07 -17.50 31.63
N ARG A 649 0.80 -18.47 31.36
CA ARG A 649 0.76 -19.87 31.85
C ARG A 649 2.04 -20.23 32.61
N PHE A 650 2.87 -19.23 32.92
CA PHE A 650 4.17 -19.38 33.54
C PHE A 650 4.28 -18.51 34.80
N SER A 651 4.80 -19.10 35.87
CA SER A 651 5.24 -18.36 37.05
C SER A 651 6.56 -18.89 37.60
N ASP A 652 7.32 -18.04 38.29
CA ASP A 652 8.52 -18.47 39.01
C ASP A 652 8.18 -19.22 40.32
N ALA A 653 9.19 -19.73 41.02
CA ALA A 653 9.03 -20.50 42.25
C ALA A 653 8.26 -19.76 43.36
N GLU A 654 8.25 -18.42 43.33
CA GLU A 654 7.50 -17.56 44.27
C GLU A 654 6.08 -17.25 43.77
N GLY A 655 5.67 -17.76 42.61
CA GLY A 655 4.36 -17.54 42.00
C GLY A 655 4.21 -16.20 41.29
N ARG A 656 5.31 -15.51 40.94
CA ARG A 656 5.28 -14.26 40.18
C ARG A 656 5.17 -14.57 38.69
N PRO A 657 4.40 -13.80 37.90
CA PRO A 657 4.19 -14.11 36.48
C PRO A 657 5.48 -13.96 35.67
N LEU A 658 5.70 -14.92 34.77
CA LEU A 658 6.70 -14.83 33.70
C LEU A 658 5.96 -14.67 32.38
N HIS A 659 6.44 -13.80 31.49
CA HIS A 659 5.71 -13.45 30.28
C HIS A 659 6.00 -14.39 29.10
N HIS A 660 4.96 -14.60 28.27
CA HIS A 660 5.06 -15.34 27.01
C HIS A 660 5.85 -14.56 25.97
N PHE A 661 6.38 -15.26 24.96
CA PHE A 661 7.00 -14.71 23.75
C PHE A 661 6.39 -15.37 22.52
N LEU A 662 5.84 -14.54 21.62
CA LEU A 662 5.21 -14.96 20.36
C LEU A 662 4.15 -16.07 20.50
N GLY A 663 3.56 -16.23 21.69
CA GLY A 663 2.60 -17.30 22.00
C GLY A 663 3.20 -18.72 22.04
N VAL A 664 4.53 -18.85 22.14
CA VAL A 664 5.23 -20.16 22.11
C VAL A 664 6.19 -20.36 23.30
N SER A 665 7.05 -19.38 23.63
CA SER A 665 8.02 -19.46 24.76
C SER A 665 8.74 -20.81 24.91
N SER A 666 9.39 -21.28 23.85
CA SER A 666 9.97 -22.63 23.80
C SER A 666 11.30 -22.81 24.52
N PHE A 667 11.89 -21.79 25.15
CA PHE A 667 13.10 -21.96 25.99
C PHE A 667 12.75 -22.48 27.39
N ALA A 668 11.88 -23.50 27.44
CA ALA A 668 11.40 -24.19 28.63
C ALA A 668 11.12 -25.66 28.29
N GLU A 669 11.28 -26.56 29.27
CA GLU A 669 10.96 -28.00 29.10
C GLU A 669 9.49 -28.24 28.70
N TYR A 670 8.59 -27.33 29.09
CA TYR A 670 7.16 -27.38 28.79
C TYR A 670 6.64 -26.00 28.42
N THR A 671 5.71 -25.95 27.47
CA THR A 671 4.96 -24.73 27.13
C THR A 671 3.47 -25.04 26.93
N VAL A 672 2.64 -24.01 26.98
CA VAL A 672 1.21 -24.07 26.67
C VAL A 672 0.95 -23.13 25.50
N VAL A 673 0.34 -23.64 24.43
CA VAL A 673 0.01 -22.88 23.22
C VAL A 673 -1.47 -23.02 22.87
N ASP A 674 -2.02 -22.05 22.15
CA ASP A 674 -3.37 -22.16 21.59
C ASP A 674 -3.40 -23.20 20.46
N VAL A 675 -4.49 -23.95 20.34
CA VAL A 675 -4.72 -25.01 19.34
C VAL A 675 -4.51 -24.56 17.88
N ASN A 676 -4.58 -23.25 17.57
CA ASN A 676 -4.32 -22.71 16.24
C ASN A 676 -2.83 -22.39 15.99
N HIS A 677 -1.98 -22.46 17.02
CA HIS A 677 -0.55 -22.16 17.03
C HIS A 677 0.29 -23.43 17.21
N VAL A 678 -0.22 -24.57 16.74
CA VAL A 678 0.43 -25.86 16.80
C VAL A 678 0.02 -26.71 15.60
N VAL A 679 0.95 -27.54 15.12
CA VAL A 679 0.81 -28.37 13.92
C VAL A 679 1.31 -29.77 14.20
N LYS A 680 0.58 -30.80 13.75
CA LYS A 680 1.08 -32.18 13.75
C LYS A 680 2.11 -32.39 12.66
N VAL A 681 3.17 -33.11 12.98
CA VAL A 681 4.19 -33.53 12.01
C VAL A 681 4.39 -35.04 12.06
N ASN A 682 4.90 -35.61 10.98
CA ASN A 682 5.22 -37.02 10.91
C ASN A 682 6.26 -37.39 12.00
N PRO A 683 5.99 -38.33 12.92
CA PRO A 683 6.91 -38.69 14.00
C PRO A 683 8.23 -39.33 13.52
N ALA A 684 8.34 -39.67 12.22
CA ALA A 684 9.61 -40.06 11.60
C ALA A 684 10.57 -38.87 11.36
N MET A 685 10.10 -37.61 11.47
CA MET A 685 10.96 -36.44 11.37
C MET A 685 11.98 -36.37 12.51
N PRO A 686 13.27 -36.17 12.23
CA PRO A 686 14.26 -35.89 13.26
C PRO A 686 13.88 -34.61 14.05
N PRO A 687 13.85 -34.64 15.40
CA PRO A 687 13.40 -33.52 16.23
C PRO A 687 14.05 -32.18 15.89
N SER A 688 15.39 -32.17 15.73
CA SER A 688 16.18 -30.98 15.43
C SER A 688 15.94 -30.39 14.04
N LEU A 689 15.32 -31.14 13.13
CA LEU A 689 14.93 -30.65 11.80
C LEU A 689 13.45 -30.28 11.74
N ALA A 690 12.60 -30.97 12.49
CA ALA A 690 11.20 -30.61 12.67
C ALA A 690 11.04 -29.22 13.29
N CYS A 691 11.89 -28.86 14.27
CA CYS A 691 11.82 -27.54 14.90
C CYS A 691 12.12 -26.39 13.93
N LEU A 692 12.96 -26.60 12.89
CA LEU A 692 13.27 -25.56 11.90
C LEU A 692 12.05 -25.14 11.04
N LEU A 693 11.06 -26.01 10.88
CA LEU A 693 9.86 -25.73 10.07
C LEU A 693 8.92 -24.68 10.70
N SER A 694 9.10 -24.36 11.99
CA SER A 694 8.28 -23.38 12.73
C SER A 694 8.67 -21.91 12.50
N CYS A 695 9.92 -21.65 12.09
CA CYS A 695 10.40 -20.34 11.66
C CYS A 695 11.65 -20.50 10.78
N GLY A 696 12.74 -21.05 11.32
CA GLY A 696 14.09 -20.95 10.77
C GLY A 696 14.40 -21.53 9.39
N ALA A 697 13.51 -22.34 8.79
CA ALA A 697 13.55 -22.77 7.38
C ALA A 697 12.53 -22.02 6.48
N SER A 698 11.53 -21.40 7.08
CA SER A 698 10.49 -20.57 6.44
C SER A 698 10.83 -19.07 6.48
N THR A 699 11.86 -18.68 7.23
CA THR A 699 12.46 -17.36 7.32
C THR A 699 13.98 -17.48 7.13
N VAL A 700 14.58 -16.51 6.45
CA VAL A 700 15.97 -16.62 5.98
C VAL A 700 16.93 -16.00 6.99
N ASP A 701 18.08 -16.63 7.21
CA ASP A 701 19.15 -16.08 8.05
C ASP A 701 20.17 -15.28 7.23
N PRO A 702 20.51 -14.04 7.62
CA PRO A 702 21.44 -13.21 6.86
C PRO A 702 22.93 -13.42 7.19
N LEU A 703 23.28 -14.05 8.30
CA LEU A 703 24.59 -13.80 8.95
C LEU A 703 25.60 -14.96 8.93
N PHE A 704 25.28 -16.10 8.31
CA PHE A 704 26.26 -17.17 8.13
C PHE A 704 26.18 -17.83 6.75
N VAL A 705 27.34 -17.97 6.09
CA VAL A 705 27.46 -18.61 4.77
C VAL A 705 28.24 -19.92 4.91
N PRO A 706 27.58 -21.06 5.23
CA PRO A 706 28.05 -22.34 4.72
C PRO A 706 27.94 -22.23 3.20
N SER A 707 29.07 -22.40 2.49
CA SER A 707 29.23 -22.08 1.06
C SER A 707 27.92 -22.16 0.25
N GLY A 708 27.31 -21.03 -0.11
CA GLY A 708 25.94 -21.00 -0.68
C GLY A 708 25.76 -21.88 -1.94
N LYS A 709 26.87 -22.22 -2.62
CA LYS A 709 26.97 -23.27 -3.63
C LYS A 709 26.33 -24.61 -3.21
N LYS A 710 26.38 -24.96 -1.92
CA LYS A 710 25.73 -26.15 -1.31
C LYS A 710 24.20 -26.11 -1.41
N PHE A 711 23.61 -24.93 -1.57
CA PHE A 711 22.18 -24.67 -1.75
C PHE A 711 21.87 -24.17 -3.18
N GLY A 712 22.76 -24.43 -4.16
CA GLY A 712 22.54 -24.09 -5.57
C GLY A 712 22.91 -22.66 -5.98
N MET A 713 23.44 -21.82 -5.08
CA MET A 713 23.88 -20.46 -5.43
C MET A 713 25.01 -20.48 -6.48
N THR A 714 24.75 -19.92 -7.66
CA THR A 714 25.69 -19.94 -8.80
C THR A 714 26.73 -18.82 -8.76
N HIS A 715 26.34 -17.65 -8.26
CA HIS A 715 27.18 -16.44 -8.18
C HIS A 715 27.15 -15.86 -6.78
N PHE A 716 28.22 -15.17 -6.38
CA PHE A 716 28.33 -14.46 -5.11
C PHE A 716 28.87 -13.06 -5.37
N ILE A 717 28.26 -12.04 -4.76
CA ILE A 717 28.68 -10.64 -4.85
C ILE A 717 29.05 -10.19 -3.43
N ASN A 718 30.29 -9.77 -3.23
CA ASN A 718 30.72 -9.11 -2.00
C ASN A 718 30.64 -7.58 -2.21
N PRO A 719 29.77 -6.84 -1.51
CA PRO A 719 29.68 -5.39 -1.67
C PRO A 719 31.01 -4.66 -1.46
N LYS A 720 31.92 -5.21 -0.64
CA LYS A 720 33.25 -4.64 -0.38
C LYS A 720 34.21 -4.72 -1.59
N GLU A 721 33.91 -5.57 -2.56
CA GLU A 721 34.71 -5.76 -3.78
C GLU A 721 34.24 -4.89 -4.96
N LEU A 722 33.11 -4.18 -4.81
CA LEU A 722 32.51 -3.35 -5.86
C LEU A 722 33.05 -1.91 -5.91
N GLY A 723 33.82 -1.47 -4.92
CA GLY A 723 34.23 -0.07 -4.76
C GLY A 723 33.01 0.84 -4.60
N ASP A 724 32.90 1.88 -5.44
CA ASP A 724 31.78 2.81 -5.42
C ASP A 724 30.54 2.31 -6.21
N LYS A 725 30.61 1.14 -6.88
CA LYS A 725 29.47 0.61 -7.66
C LYS A 725 28.37 0.06 -6.73
N PRO A 726 27.11 0.50 -6.84
CA PRO A 726 26.01 -0.09 -6.09
C PRO A 726 25.80 -1.57 -6.39
N VAL A 727 25.43 -2.36 -5.38
CA VAL A 727 25.10 -3.79 -5.52
C VAL A 727 24.00 -4.00 -6.55
N SER A 728 22.98 -3.13 -6.54
CA SER A 728 21.87 -3.13 -7.49
C SER A 728 22.33 -2.94 -8.93
N GLN A 729 23.30 -2.05 -9.20
CA GLN A 729 23.88 -1.90 -10.54
C GLN A 729 24.65 -3.15 -10.97
N ALA A 730 25.44 -3.75 -10.07
CA ALA A 730 26.17 -4.98 -10.38
C ALA A 730 25.23 -6.14 -10.74
N ILE A 731 24.10 -6.28 -10.03
CA ILE A 731 23.07 -7.27 -10.35
C ILE A 731 22.42 -6.98 -11.70
N VAL A 732 22.03 -5.73 -11.98
CA VAL A 732 21.43 -5.33 -13.26
C VAL A 732 22.34 -5.61 -14.45
N GLU A 733 23.64 -5.33 -14.34
CA GLU A 733 24.66 -5.65 -15.36
C GLU A 733 24.82 -7.18 -15.55
N MET A 734 24.85 -7.95 -14.46
CA MET A 734 25.01 -9.41 -14.50
C MET A 734 23.77 -10.18 -15.00
N THR A 735 22.60 -9.53 -15.03
CA THR A 735 21.31 -10.16 -15.37
C THR A 735 20.65 -9.60 -16.63
N ASP A 736 21.36 -8.75 -17.39
CA ASP A 736 20.86 -8.08 -18.59
C ASP A 736 19.54 -7.33 -18.32
N GLY A 737 19.56 -6.41 -17.35
CA GLY A 737 18.43 -5.53 -17.03
C GLY A 737 17.72 -5.78 -15.69
N GLY A 738 18.28 -6.59 -14.79
CA GLY A 738 17.75 -6.83 -13.44
C GLY A 738 17.22 -8.24 -13.23
N ALA A 739 17.12 -8.66 -11.96
CA ALA A 739 16.60 -9.97 -11.60
C ALA A 739 15.06 -10.00 -11.63
N ASP A 740 14.48 -11.10 -12.08
CA ASP A 740 13.02 -11.27 -12.11
C ASP A 740 12.41 -11.35 -10.70
N TYR A 741 13.17 -11.91 -9.75
CA TYR A 741 12.82 -12.05 -8.34
C TYR A 741 14.01 -11.64 -7.46
N CYS A 742 13.77 -10.73 -6.51
CA CYS A 742 14.73 -10.34 -5.48
C CYS A 742 14.13 -10.65 -4.10
N PHE A 743 14.84 -11.41 -3.28
CA PHE A 743 14.42 -11.70 -1.91
C PHE A 743 15.30 -10.91 -0.94
N GLU A 744 14.68 -10.08 -0.10
CA GLU A 744 15.36 -9.36 0.99
C GLU A 744 15.17 -10.13 2.30
N CYS A 745 16.28 -10.49 2.92
CA CYS A 745 16.36 -11.52 3.97
C CYS A 745 17.00 -11.04 5.27
N ILE A 746 17.46 -9.78 5.32
CA ILE A 746 18.25 -9.20 6.40
C ILE A 746 17.37 -8.31 7.29
N GLY A 747 16.40 -7.59 6.71
CA GLY A 747 15.53 -6.68 7.46
C GLY A 747 16.13 -5.29 7.64
N LEU A 748 16.84 -4.77 6.64
CA LEU A 748 17.36 -3.40 6.65
C LEU A 748 16.78 -2.58 5.49
N ALA A 749 16.12 -1.47 5.79
CA ALA A 749 15.43 -0.65 4.79
C ALA A 749 16.32 -0.20 3.60
N ALA A 750 17.61 0.04 3.84
CA ALA A 750 18.58 0.34 2.78
C ALA A 750 18.79 -0.84 1.81
N LEU A 751 18.80 -2.08 2.32
CA LEU A 751 18.99 -3.29 1.52
C LEU A 751 17.67 -3.74 0.86
N MET A 752 16.52 -3.44 1.47
CA MET A 752 15.21 -3.53 0.81
C MET A 752 15.13 -2.62 -0.42
N ASN A 753 15.70 -1.41 -0.33
CA ASN A 753 15.82 -0.50 -1.46
C ASN A 753 16.77 -1.02 -2.55
N ASP A 754 17.93 -1.58 -2.18
CA ASP A 754 18.82 -2.20 -3.17
C ASP A 754 18.18 -3.44 -3.82
N ALA A 755 17.47 -4.29 -3.06
CA ALA A 755 16.71 -5.41 -3.59
C ALA A 755 15.58 -4.97 -4.54
N PHE A 756 14.95 -3.82 -4.28
CA PHE A 756 13.97 -3.23 -5.20
C PHE A 756 14.61 -2.72 -6.50
N ARG A 757 15.71 -1.97 -6.39
CA ARG A 757 16.47 -1.46 -7.55
C ARG A 757 17.10 -2.56 -8.40
N SER A 758 17.51 -3.66 -7.77
CA SER A 758 18.05 -4.86 -8.43
C SER A 758 17.03 -5.61 -9.28
N SER A 759 15.73 -5.41 -9.01
CA SER A 759 14.67 -6.10 -9.74
C SER A 759 14.46 -5.49 -11.14
N ARG A 760 14.04 -6.34 -12.08
CA ARG A 760 13.87 -6.00 -13.50
C ARG A 760 12.71 -5.02 -13.75
N ASP A 761 12.90 -4.07 -14.65
CA ASP A 761 11.84 -3.21 -15.15
C ASP A 761 10.72 -4.03 -15.84
N GLY A 762 9.47 -3.57 -15.76
CA GLY A 762 8.30 -4.16 -16.40
C GLY A 762 7.60 -5.27 -15.61
N TRP A 763 8.33 -6.14 -14.91
CA TRP A 763 7.72 -7.27 -14.18
C TRP A 763 8.48 -7.76 -12.94
N GLY A 764 9.58 -7.11 -12.55
CA GLY A 764 10.42 -7.52 -11.42
C GLY A 764 9.66 -7.51 -10.09
N LYS A 765 9.96 -8.51 -9.25
CA LYS A 765 9.30 -8.69 -7.95
C LYS A 765 10.32 -8.69 -6.83
N THR A 766 10.10 -7.85 -5.83
CA THR A 766 10.89 -7.82 -4.60
C THR A 766 10.07 -8.36 -3.45
N ILE A 767 10.55 -9.43 -2.81
CA ILE A 767 9.89 -10.12 -1.72
C ILE A 767 10.65 -9.76 -0.43
N ILE A 768 9.98 -9.09 0.50
CA ILE A 768 10.53 -8.74 1.81
C ILE A 768 10.21 -9.87 2.80
N LEU A 769 11.25 -10.59 3.23
CA LEU A 769 11.20 -11.63 4.25
C LEU A 769 11.83 -11.16 5.57
N GLY A 770 12.85 -10.29 5.49
CA GLY A 770 13.52 -9.70 6.64
C GLY A 770 12.62 -8.79 7.46
N VAL A 771 12.79 -8.81 8.79
CA VAL A 771 12.04 -7.96 9.72
C VAL A 771 12.84 -6.67 9.97
N GLU A 772 12.27 -5.51 9.67
CA GLU A 772 12.90 -4.23 9.97
C GLU A 772 12.71 -3.88 11.46
N MET A 773 13.82 -3.68 12.17
CA MET A 773 13.86 -3.61 13.64
C MET A 773 14.16 -2.21 14.20
N HIS A 774 14.32 -1.19 13.34
CA HIS A 774 14.56 0.19 13.74
C HIS A 774 13.34 1.10 13.53
N GLY A 775 12.25 0.57 12.97
CA GLY A 775 11.07 1.33 12.57
C GLY A 775 11.29 2.14 11.28
N ALA A 776 12.34 1.85 10.51
CA ALA A 776 12.67 2.57 9.29
C ALA A 776 11.74 2.11 8.14
N PRO A 777 11.10 3.04 7.41
CA PRO A 777 10.28 2.69 6.26
C PRO A 777 11.14 2.34 5.05
N LEU A 778 10.58 1.51 4.16
CA LEU A 778 11.08 1.29 2.82
C LEU A 778 10.71 2.51 1.94
N SER A 779 11.72 3.23 1.44
CA SER A 779 11.52 4.45 0.64
C SER A 779 11.93 4.25 -0.82
N ILE A 780 10.96 3.94 -1.69
CA ILE A 780 11.17 3.55 -3.10
C ILE A 780 10.66 4.59 -4.11
N SER A 781 11.28 4.65 -5.28
CA SER A 781 10.91 5.55 -6.39
C SER A 781 9.49 5.25 -6.91
N ALA A 782 8.62 6.27 -6.96
CA ALA A 782 7.30 6.13 -7.57
C ALA A 782 7.37 5.78 -9.07
N LEU A 783 8.38 6.31 -9.77
CA LEU A 783 8.61 6.05 -11.19
C LEU A 783 9.03 4.60 -11.45
N ASP A 784 9.81 4.00 -10.56
CA ASP A 784 10.24 2.59 -10.66
C ASP A 784 9.04 1.63 -10.51
N ILE A 785 8.10 1.97 -9.62
CA ILE A 785 6.83 1.24 -9.46
C ILE A 785 5.99 1.35 -10.74
N LEU A 786 5.88 2.56 -11.32
CA LEU A 786 5.18 2.78 -12.60
C LEU A 786 5.84 2.05 -13.77
N HIS A 787 7.17 1.89 -13.77
CA HIS A 787 7.88 1.07 -14.75
C HIS A 787 7.62 -0.44 -14.61
N GLY A 788 6.75 -0.89 -13.70
CA GLY A 788 6.29 -2.28 -13.61
C GLY A 788 6.93 -3.10 -12.49
N LYS A 789 7.76 -2.49 -11.64
CA LYS A 789 8.30 -3.16 -10.45
C LYS A 789 7.22 -3.31 -9.38
N SER A 790 7.35 -4.36 -8.59
CA SER A 790 6.46 -4.65 -7.47
C SER A 790 7.24 -5.06 -6.23
N VAL A 791 6.73 -4.67 -5.07
CA VAL A 791 7.23 -5.11 -3.77
C VAL A 791 6.10 -5.77 -2.99
N ILE A 792 6.40 -6.89 -2.34
CA ILE A 792 5.46 -7.64 -1.49
C ILE A 792 6.19 -8.09 -0.23
N GLY A 793 5.59 -7.89 0.94
CA GLY A 793 6.10 -8.52 2.17
C GLY A 793 5.51 -9.91 2.35
N SER A 794 6.26 -10.82 2.95
CA SER A 794 5.86 -12.22 3.11
C SER A 794 6.31 -12.77 4.46
N MET A 795 5.54 -12.48 5.51
CA MET A 795 5.71 -13.10 6.83
C MET A 795 5.73 -14.63 6.70
N PHE A 796 6.69 -15.27 7.38
CA PHE A 796 6.81 -16.73 7.43
C PHE A 796 6.85 -17.38 6.03
N GLY A 797 7.43 -16.68 5.04
CA GLY A 797 7.56 -17.17 3.66
C GLY A 797 6.23 -17.36 2.91
N GLY A 798 5.11 -16.90 3.46
CA GLY A 798 3.77 -17.16 2.91
C GLY A 798 3.19 -18.53 3.30
N VAL A 799 3.87 -19.28 4.18
CA VAL A 799 3.48 -20.61 4.66
C VAL A 799 2.25 -20.50 5.58
N LYS A 800 1.23 -21.33 5.35
CA LYS A 800 0.08 -21.58 6.24
C LYS A 800 0.43 -22.77 7.17
N PRO A 801 0.71 -22.55 8.47
CA PRO A 801 1.24 -23.57 9.37
C PRO A 801 0.62 -24.98 9.26
N LYS A 802 -0.69 -25.11 9.45
CA LYS A 802 -1.39 -26.42 9.50
C LYS A 802 -1.51 -27.11 8.14
N GLN A 803 -1.35 -26.38 7.04
CA GLN A 803 -1.46 -26.93 5.68
C GLN A 803 -0.08 -27.26 5.11
N ASP A 804 0.89 -26.36 5.27
CA ASP A 804 2.14 -26.40 4.51
C ASP A 804 3.30 -27.03 5.29
N ILE A 805 3.37 -26.90 6.62
CA ILE A 805 4.45 -27.54 7.42
C ILE A 805 4.46 -29.07 7.26
N PRO A 806 3.31 -29.80 7.26
CA PRO A 806 3.31 -31.23 6.99
C PRO A 806 3.88 -31.57 5.60
N ILE A 807 3.55 -30.76 4.58
CA ILE A 807 4.06 -30.93 3.21
C ILE A 807 5.58 -30.69 3.16
N LEU A 808 6.10 -29.68 3.87
CA LEU A 808 7.53 -29.42 3.97
C LEU A 808 8.28 -30.54 4.72
N ALA A 809 7.67 -31.12 5.75
CA ALA A 809 8.19 -32.29 6.46
C ALA A 809 8.26 -33.52 5.53
N ASP A 810 7.18 -33.84 4.81
CA ASP A 810 7.16 -34.95 3.86
C ASP A 810 8.17 -34.75 2.71
N LYS A 811 8.35 -33.51 2.22
CA LYS A 811 9.40 -33.17 1.25
C LYS A 811 10.81 -33.42 1.79
N TYR A 812 11.07 -33.09 3.06
CA TYR A 812 12.34 -33.43 3.69
C TYR A 812 12.55 -34.95 3.77
N LEU A 813 11.53 -35.71 4.21
CA LEU A 813 11.60 -37.17 4.32
C LEU A 813 11.82 -37.84 2.95
N ASN A 814 11.24 -37.27 1.89
CA ASN A 814 11.44 -37.68 0.49
C ASN A 814 12.76 -37.20 -0.13
N LYS A 815 13.59 -36.47 0.63
CA LYS A 815 14.89 -35.89 0.20
C LYS A 815 14.77 -34.84 -0.91
N GLU A 816 13.62 -34.17 -0.99
CA GLU A 816 13.40 -33.01 -1.88
C GLU A 816 13.91 -31.69 -1.25
N LEU A 817 14.22 -31.68 0.04
CA LEU A 817 14.58 -30.48 0.81
C LEU A 817 15.70 -30.78 1.81
N GLU A 818 16.73 -29.93 1.88
CA GLU A 818 17.97 -30.18 2.61
C GLU A 818 18.06 -29.37 3.92
N LEU A 819 17.24 -29.73 4.91
CA LEU A 819 17.19 -29.06 6.22
C LEU A 819 18.44 -29.30 7.08
N ASP A 820 19.08 -30.44 6.92
CA ASP A 820 20.26 -30.86 7.69
C ASP A 820 21.43 -29.87 7.59
N LYS A 821 21.55 -29.19 6.44
CA LYS A 821 22.59 -28.20 6.16
C LYS A 821 22.44 -26.89 6.95
N PHE A 822 21.30 -26.65 7.61
CA PHE A 822 21.07 -25.45 8.43
C PHE A 822 21.58 -25.60 9.86
N ILE A 823 21.64 -26.83 10.41
CA ILE A 823 22.16 -27.04 11.76
C ILE A 823 23.68 -26.95 11.73
N THR A 824 24.24 -26.10 12.60
CA THR A 824 25.70 -25.97 12.74
C THR A 824 26.20 -26.32 14.13
N HIS A 825 25.37 -26.14 15.15
CA HIS A 825 25.72 -26.34 16.54
C HIS A 825 24.54 -26.99 17.28
N GLU A 826 24.85 -27.73 18.35
CA GLU A 826 23.87 -28.23 19.29
C GLU A 826 24.37 -28.02 20.72
N VAL A 827 23.50 -27.55 21.60
CA VAL A 827 23.78 -27.33 23.04
C VAL A 827 22.64 -27.89 23.90
N GLY A 828 22.85 -27.99 25.23
CA GLY A 828 21.76 -28.23 26.18
C GLY A 828 21.10 -26.91 26.63
N LEU A 829 19.89 -26.99 27.21
CA LEU A 829 19.19 -25.82 27.77
C LEU A 829 20.07 -25.03 28.76
N LYS A 830 20.92 -25.72 29.54
CA LYS A 830 21.84 -25.11 30.51
C LYS A 830 22.87 -24.18 29.87
N ASP A 831 23.22 -24.44 28.63
CA ASP A 831 24.27 -23.74 27.89
C ASP A 831 23.68 -22.76 26.86
N ILE A 832 22.40 -22.40 27.00
CA ILE A 832 21.67 -21.54 26.05
C ILE A 832 22.36 -20.19 25.77
N ASN A 833 23.06 -19.61 26.75
CA ASN A 833 23.81 -18.38 26.55
C ASN A 833 24.98 -18.55 25.56
N GLU A 834 25.58 -19.76 25.47
CA GLU A 834 26.57 -20.08 24.44
C GLU A 834 25.94 -20.07 23.04
N ALA A 835 24.69 -20.55 22.88
CA ALA A 835 23.98 -20.46 21.61
C ALA A 835 23.76 -19.00 21.16
N PHE A 836 23.41 -18.11 22.10
CA PHE A 836 23.32 -16.66 21.84
C PHE A 836 24.68 -16.09 21.41
N ASP A 837 25.76 -16.40 22.13
CA ASP A 837 27.11 -15.95 21.80
C ASP A 837 27.59 -16.47 20.43
N LEU A 838 27.32 -17.73 20.09
CA LEU A 838 27.65 -18.34 18.79
C LEU A 838 26.92 -17.66 17.63
N LEU A 839 25.64 -17.31 17.80
CA LEU A 839 24.88 -16.60 16.77
C LEU A 839 25.38 -15.15 16.62
N LEU A 840 25.62 -14.45 17.73
CA LEU A 840 26.13 -13.08 17.77
C LEU A 840 27.53 -12.91 17.22
N GLN A 841 28.38 -13.92 17.37
CA GLN A 841 29.73 -13.95 16.80
C GLN A 841 29.73 -14.31 15.31
N GLY A 842 28.57 -14.58 14.70
CA GLY A 842 28.48 -15.08 13.33
C GLY A 842 29.24 -16.40 13.18
N LYS A 843 29.06 -17.33 14.13
CA LYS A 843 29.65 -18.69 14.11
C LYS A 843 28.60 -19.78 13.85
N SER A 844 27.31 -19.48 14.03
CA SER A 844 26.20 -20.42 13.87
C SER A 844 25.20 -19.93 12.82
N VAL A 845 24.62 -20.85 12.02
CA VAL A 845 23.40 -20.59 11.22
C VAL A 845 22.16 -20.83 12.10
N ARG A 846 22.05 -22.07 12.59
CA ARG A 846 21.09 -22.50 13.59
C ARG A 846 21.86 -23.30 14.65
N CYS A 847 21.48 -23.06 15.90
CA CYS A 847 21.90 -23.82 17.06
C CYS A 847 20.68 -24.53 17.64
N THR A 848 20.70 -25.87 17.72
CA THR A 848 19.65 -26.65 18.37
C THR A 848 19.93 -26.77 19.86
N ILE A 849 18.98 -26.33 20.68
CA ILE A 849 18.99 -26.40 22.14
C ILE A 849 18.13 -27.60 22.54
N TRP A 850 18.74 -28.62 23.11
CA TRP A 850 18.06 -29.81 23.63
C TRP A 850 17.62 -29.59 25.09
N MET A 851 16.40 -30.04 25.43
CA MET A 851 15.91 -29.97 26.82
C MET A 851 16.54 -31.07 27.66
N ASP A 852 16.40 -32.31 27.20
CA ASP A 852 17.09 -33.50 27.69
C ASP A 852 17.87 -34.12 26.51
N LYS A 853 19.17 -34.42 26.68
CA LYS A 853 20.03 -35.02 25.65
C LYS A 853 20.63 -36.35 26.12
#